data_AF-E8WV44-F1
#
_entry.id   AF-E8WV44-F1
#
_cell.length_a   1.000
_cell.length_b   1.000
_cell.length_c   1.000
_cell.angle_alpha   90.00
_cell.angle_beta   90.00
_cell.angle_gamma   90.00
#
_symmetry.space_group_name_H-M   'P 1'
#
loop_
_entity.id
_entity.type
_entity.pdbx_description
1 polymer ?
#
loop_
_entity_poly.entity_id
_entity_poly.type
_entity_poly.pdbx_seq_one_letter_code
_entity_poly.pdbx_strand_id
1 'polypeptide(L)'
;MTMAPKYDKVNFLYCSPSSIYSPYMYFGGLRRALERNGLLHYAYDVTGPEAPDLKELVKYPILCITGSSPPLFEVVSYLKGKQLLADICPESFRTSQGCLKEDHYRELQRASELFDLYLTPVDTDLEAYWGKPCYWIPSWAHTEILGDHYAPTIMDKIGFIGQKARRKEFFARDTNGILLPASTPPEQSAELNLAQRCRAINAFAMLANPESDYLAGMPGKIFDIAACNRLCFSQLNEETMFRSRLLFEEGRDAVYFKSFEELEEKFRYYLQNPAQMERIALSGFHKVRQFHNADLRARQIAERVLHHANGGGFDPGFNEVARFAPPAGENRGCAPVAKPFMDETEIASIRSALQLIPTGADVLEWGSGNSTLYFSRHLAPDSSWVAIEHNDGWAEQVDGMIRQGGRENVSLHMVPPDATFIDGVEDGTFHSFRRYVLAPTAMERRFGLILVDGRARVPCMAVGWPMLDADGFMVLHDAQRTEYHEGIPAGAFCLLQRHPQVYNGPDNIVTLFMAKKEEPIARLHAILAQSIPGVELEVFRFQGKEEPAAPPPLAATSLPRGSAPSAVLINTYYDAFLASFYRDRPELKSAGYFAQLEALQGSLFGDSDFYSGGLARQGWRCHDLIVNCAELQTAWARENGFSGTLPEIAAEQVRRLAPDLVYLQDLNLCSGGFLALLRPHVGLIAGQIASPLPSGADLKGLDLIVSSFPHFVERFRQAGITSYYQPLAFEPRVLDALPRLPFEQRPVACSFVGGLSPMHGKGYQLMDHLARTTPIEFWGYGANTLPADSPILPRHHGEVWGKAMFGVLASSRITVNRHIDVAERFANNMRLFEATGCGALLITDYKENLDQLFEVGTEVVAYRSEEECAALISYYLENPGEAAAIARAGQRRTLKDHSYALRMAQSAEFLQRQLRHRREAGAEPIPERISDGYRPITPGEITPELTSAWQDPAIPARQRALVQGELCAMYRGGGPLPYQVLARALGPVLPAGGALLEIGCASGYYYEVLEYLLNRRIDYTGVDYSEAMIAMAREYYPKAEFFAADGASLFFADRSFHTVISSCVLLHVPNYREHIFETARVAREYVVAARTPVCRRRPTQYLRKCAYGVETVELVFNEAELLREFELNGFRLAGGEEYSGDADGDQYLVTYLLKRQ
;
A
#
# COMPACT_ATOMS: atom_id res chain seq x y z
N MET A 1 -65.31 -3.20 -4.82
CA MET A 1 -65.57 -2.00 -5.63
C MET A 1 -64.60 -0.92 -5.17
N THR A 2 -63.46 -0.81 -5.87
CA THR A 2 -63.19 0.19 -6.95
C THR A 2 -62.67 1.49 -6.32
N MET A 3 -61.34 1.66 -6.26
CA MET A 3 -60.44 2.22 -7.30
C MET A 3 -60.19 3.71 -7.07
N ALA A 4 -58.96 4.06 -6.68
CA ALA A 4 -58.05 4.96 -7.41
C ALA A 4 -56.80 5.24 -6.53
N PRO A 5 -55.57 5.01 -7.03
CA PRO A 5 -54.33 5.30 -6.31
C PRO A 5 -53.88 6.77 -6.47
N LYS A 6 -53.04 7.20 -5.53
CA LYS A 6 -52.48 8.54 -5.38
C LYS A 6 -51.26 8.73 -6.31
N TYR A 7 -51.32 9.69 -7.22
CA TYR A 7 -50.14 10.21 -7.93
C TYR A 7 -49.60 11.44 -7.19
N ASP A 8 -48.50 11.29 -6.45
CA ASP A 8 -47.78 12.38 -5.80
C ASP A 8 -46.43 12.64 -6.50
N LYS A 9 -46.26 13.88 -6.98
CA LYS A 9 -45.01 14.62 -7.28
C LYS A 9 -44.30 14.35 -8.63
N VAL A 10 -44.40 15.31 -9.54
CA VAL A 10 -43.43 15.59 -10.61
C VAL A 10 -42.75 16.91 -10.28
N ASN A 11 -41.44 16.91 -10.04
CA ASN A 11 -40.64 18.11 -9.79
C ASN A 11 -40.04 18.61 -11.12
N PHE A 12 -40.08 19.92 -11.38
CA PHE A 12 -39.35 20.55 -12.50
C PHE A 12 -38.28 21.48 -11.95
N LEU A 13 -37.05 21.38 -12.47
CA LEU A 13 -35.91 22.23 -12.11
C LEU A 13 -35.57 23.12 -13.32
N TYR A 14 -35.48 24.44 -13.15
CA TYR A 14 -35.08 25.39 -14.19
C TYR A 14 -33.90 26.23 -13.71
N CYS A 15 -32.79 26.25 -14.45
CA CYS A 15 -31.62 27.10 -14.17
C CYS A 15 -31.59 28.28 -15.15
N SER A 16 -31.60 29.52 -14.64
CA SER A 16 -31.42 30.74 -15.43
C SER A 16 -29.98 31.25 -15.31
N PRO A 17 -29.41 31.85 -16.37
CA PRO A 17 -28.21 32.65 -16.27
C PRO A 17 -28.45 34.02 -15.64
N SER A 18 -27.51 34.48 -14.85
CA SER A 18 -27.35 35.89 -14.52
C SER A 18 -26.32 36.53 -15.44
N SER A 19 -26.76 37.38 -16.36
CA SER A 19 -26.01 38.59 -16.72
C SER A 19 -26.97 39.76 -16.87
N ILE A 20 -26.52 40.92 -16.40
CA ILE A 20 -27.23 42.19 -16.40
C ILE A 20 -27.37 42.64 -17.86
N TYR A 21 -28.60 42.70 -18.40
CA TYR A 21 -29.18 43.84 -19.14
C TYR A 21 -30.63 43.55 -19.54
N SER A 22 -31.53 44.47 -19.18
CA SER A 22 -32.94 44.61 -19.59
C SER A 22 -33.90 43.43 -19.34
N PRO A 23 -34.57 43.41 -18.17
CA PRO A 23 -35.77 42.62 -17.94
C PRO A 23 -36.98 43.26 -18.64
N TYR A 24 -38.15 42.62 -18.56
CA TYR A 24 -39.47 43.13 -18.99
C TYR A 24 -39.86 42.91 -20.46
N MET A 25 -40.29 41.70 -20.81
CA MET A 25 -41.59 41.56 -21.50
C MET A 25 -42.17 40.13 -21.50
N TYR A 26 -41.36 39.08 -21.34
CA TYR A 26 -41.87 37.71 -21.47
C TYR A 26 -42.21 36.99 -20.14
N PHE A 27 -41.75 37.49 -18.99
CA PHE A 27 -41.84 36.74 -17.72
C PHE A 27 -43.12 36.98 -16.91
N GLY A 28 -43.90 38.01 -17.25
CA GLY A 28 -45.13 38.33 -16.52
C GLY A 28 -46.34 37.45 -16.86
N GLY A 29 -46.33 36.75 -18.00
CA GLY A 29 -47.43 35.87 -18.42
C GLY A 29 -47.35 34.49 -17.76
N LEU A 30 -46.16 33.89 -17.77
CA LEU A 30 -45.95 32.52 -17.30
C LEU A 30 -46.08 32.41 -15.77
N ARG A 31 -45.53 33.39 -15.03
CA ARG A 31 -45.64 33.44 -13.57
C ARG A 31 -47.09 33.56 -13.09
N ARG A 32 -47.88 34.43 -13.73
CA ARG A 32 -49.32 34.61 -13.40
C ARG A 32 -50.16 33.38 -13.74
N ALA A 33 -49.78 32.60 -14.76
CA ALA A 33 -50.45 31.36 -15.11
C ALA A 33 -50.13 30.21 -14.13
N LEU A 34 -48.90 30.14 -13.61
CA LEU A 34 -48.47 29.13 -12.63
C LEU A 34 -49.01 29.41 -11.22
N GLU A 35 -49.05 30.67 -10.80
CA GLU A 35 -49.67 31.11 -9.53
C GLU A 35 -51.19 30.90 -9.53
N ARG A 36 -51.89 31.12 -10.65
CA ARG A 36 -53.36 30.91 -10.75
C ARG A 36 -53.80 29.45 -10.67
N ASN A 37 -52.91 28.51 -11.02
CA ASN A 37 -53.22 27.07 -11.05
C ASN A 37 -52.66 26.30 -9.83
N GLY A 38 -52.09 27.00 -8.84
CA GLY A 38 -51.61 26.39 -7.59
C GLY A 38 -50.37 25.50 -7.72
N LEU A 39 -49.62 25.63 -8.83
CA LEU A 39 -48.50 24.76 -9.17
C LEU A 39 -47.12 25.32 -8.79
N LEU A 40 -47.08 26.35 -7.94
CA LEU A 40 -45.82 26.96 -7.51
C LEU A 40 -45.60 26.74 -6.01
N HIS A 41 -44.85 25.70 -5.67
CA HIS A 41 -44.28 25.54 -4.33
C HIS A 41 -42.77 25.31 -4.46
N TYR A 42 -42.02 26.37 -4.13
CA TYR A 42 -40.55 26.52 -4.12
C TYR A 42 -39.84 26.68 -5.46
N ALA A 43 -39.17 27.83 -5.62
CA ALA A 43 -38.13 28.09 -6.61
C ALA A 43 -36.82 28.34 -5.85
N TYR A 44 -35.72 27.69 -6.24
CA TYR A 44 -34.42 27.86 -5.59
C TYR A 44 -33.37 28.36 -6.58
N ASP A 45 -32.53 29.27 -6.10
CA ASP A 45 -31.34 29.76 -6.79
C ASP A 45 -30.17 28.82 -6.47
N VAL A 46 -29.59 28.17 -7.49
CA VAL A 46 -28.58 27.10 -7.32
C VAL A 46 -27.16 27.66 -7.19
N THR A 47 -27.03 28.95 -6.88
CA THR A 47 -25.72 29.62 -6.73
C THR A 47 -25.41 30.08 -5.31
N GLY A 48 -26.29 29.79 -4.33
CA GLY A 48 -26.11 30.17 -2.93
C GLY A 48 -25.74 29.01 -1.98
N PRO A 49 -25.16 29.32 -0.80
CA PRO A 49 -24.60 28.35 0.16
C PRO A 49 -25.63 27.47 0.91
N GLU A 50 -26.93 27.65 0.66
CA GLU A 50 -28.01 26.79 1.18
C GLU A 50 -28.57 25.81 0.13
N ALA A 51 -27.76 25.44 -0.87
CA ALA A 51 -28.15 24.39 -1.82
C ALA A 51 -28.33 23.04 -1.09
N PRO A 52 -29.42 22.28 -1.32
CA PRO A 52 -29.59 20.97 -0.71
C PRO A 52 -28.49 20.01 -1.18
N ASP A 53 -28.01 19.16 -0.26
CA ASP A 53 -26.93 18.19 -0.49
C ASP A 53 -27.26 17.31 -1.71
N LEU A 54 -26.46 17.46 -2.78
CA LEU A 54 -26.59 16.74 -4.05
C LEU A 54 -26.61 15.21 -3.87
N LYS A 55 -26.19 14.69 -2.71
CA LYS A 55 -26.27 13.27 -2.33
C LYS A 55 -27.70 12.70 -2.30
N GLU A 56 -28.72 13.50 -2.01
CA GLU A 56 -30.12 13.01 -1.99
C GLU A 56 -30.68 12.78 -3.41
N LEU A 57 -30.14 13.47 -4.44
CA LEU A 57 -30.48 13.24 -5.85
C LEU A 57 -29.82 11.97 -6.45
N VAL A 58 -28.92 11.31 -5.70
CA VAL A 58 -28.13 10.16 -6.18
C VAL A 58 -28.95 8.85 -6.18
N LYS A 59 -30.05 8.76 -5.42
CA LYS A 59 -30.75 7.50 -5.12
C LYS A 59 -31.63 6.91 -6.23
N TYR A 60 -31.81 7.55 -7.38
CA TYR A 60 -32.74 7.10 -8.43
C TYR A 60 -32.17 7.22 -9.86
N PRO A 61 -32.38 6.24 -10.76
CA PRO A 61 -31.97 6.35 -12.16
C PRO A 61 -32.88 7.37 -12.87
N ILE A 62 -32.30 8.50 -13.27
CA ILE A 62 -32.97 9.56 -14.03
C ILE A 62 -32.51 9.47 -15.49
N LEU A 63 -33.46 9.50 -16.42
CA LEU A 63 -33.19 9.51 -17.86
C LEU A 63 -32.91 10.93 -18.37
N CYS A 64 -31.87 11.12 -19.19
CA CYS A 64 -31.58 12.38 -19.87
C CYS A 64 -31.29 12.15 -21.36
N ILE A 65 -31.94 12.94 -22.24
CA ILE A 65 -31.84 12.87 -23.71
C ILE A 65 -31.21 14.18 -24.22
N THR A 66 -30.20 14.09 -25.11
CA THR A 66 -29.55 15.26 -25.74
C THR A 66 -29.55 15.15 -27.28
N GLY A 67 -29.84 16.23 -28.00
CA GLY A 67 -29.76 16.26 -29.47
C GLY A 67 -29.82 17.68 -30.07
N SER A 68 -29.10 17.90 -31.19
CA SER A 68 -28.90 19.21 -31.83
C SER A 68 -29.73 19.45 -33.10
N SER A 69 -30.73 18.62 -33.39
CA SER A 69 -31.54 18.78 -34.60
C SER A 69 -32.72 19.77 -34.41
N PRO A 70 -32.94 20.73 -35.35
CA PRO A 70 -34.11 21.61 -35.36
C PRO A 70 -35.48 20.92 -35.27
N PRO A 71 -35.71 19.70 -35.82
CA PRO A 71 -37.02 19.05 -35.76
C PRO A 71 -37.50 18.73 -34.34
N LEU A 72 -36.59 18.43 -33.39
CA LEU A 72 -36.96 18.18 -31.99
C LEU A 72 -37.34 19.47 -31.25
N PHE A 73 -36.71 20.59 -31.61
CA PHE A 73 -37.08 21.91 -31.10
C PHE A 73 -38.41 22.39 -31.72
N GLU A 74 -38.66 22.06 -32.99
CA GLU A 74 -39.95 22.31 -33.67
C GLU A 74 -41.07 21.41 -33.15
N VAL A 75 -40.84 20.14 -32.80
CA VAL A 75 -41.84 19.25 -32.17
C VAL A 75 -42.31 19.87 -30.83
N VAL A 76 -41.38 20.29 -29.97
CA VAL A 76 -41.70 20.87 -28.65
C VAL A 76 -42.28 22.29 -28.76
N SER A 77 -41.84 23.07 -29.75
CA SER A 77 -42.37 24.41 -30.02
C SER A 77 -43.73 24.39 -30.73
N TYR A 78 -44.00 23.39 -31.59
CA TYR A 78 -45.28 23.17 -32.27
C TYR A 78 -46.35 22.65 -31.30
N LEU A 79 -45.98 21.77 -30.35
CA LEU A 79 -46.87 21.28 -29.29
C LEU A 79 -47.30 22.37 -28.29
N LYS A 80 -46.57 23.49 -28.17
CA LYS A 80 -46.97 24.65 -27.34
C LYS A 80 -47.46 25.86 -28.15
N GLY A 81 -47.11 25.96 -29.43
CA GLY A 81 -47.47 27.09 -30.29
C GLY A 81 -48.90 27.08 -30.80
N LYS A 82 -49.51 25.91 -31.00
CA LYS A 82 -50.85 25.83 -31.62
C LYS A 82 -52.00 26.38 -30.75
N GLN A 83 -51.80 26.48 -29.44
CA GLN A 83 -52.79 27.04 -28.53
C GLN A 83 -52.56 28.52 -28.18
N LEU A 84 -51.38 29.08 -28.49
CA LEU A 84 -51.03 30.47 -28.18
C LEU A 84 -50.96 31.38 -29.42
N LEU A 85 -50.71 30.83 -30.62
CA LEU A 85 -50.65 31.59 -31.88
C LEU A 85 -52.00 31.75 -32.60
N ALA A 86 -53.06 31.04 -32.18
CA ALA A 86 -54.40 31.24 -32.73
C ALA A 86 -55.05 32.55 -32.28
N ASP A 87 -54.60 33.13 -31.15
CA ASP A 87 -55.23 34.31 -30.54
C ASP A 87 -54.40 35.61 -30.66
N ILE A 88 -53.15 35.56 -31.14
CA ILE A 88 -52.24 36.72 -31.16
C ILE A 88 -51.36 36.75 -32.42
N CYS A 89 -51.93 37.04 -33.59
CA CYS A 89 -51.49 38.07 -34.55
C CYS A 89 -51.92 37.79 -36.01
N PRO A 90 -52.14 38.85 -36.81
CA PRO A 90 -52.71 38.79 -38.16
C PRO A 90 -51.71 38.44 -39.27
N GLU A 91 -52.28 38.07 -40.42
CA GLU A 91 -51.80 37.67 -41.76
C GLU A 91 -50.45 38.17 -42.35
N SER A 92 -49.59 38.93 -41.68
CA SER A 92 -48.54 39.70 -42.36
C SER A 92 -47.09 39.16 -42.34
N PHE A 93 -46.85 37.88 -42.06
CA PHE A 93 -45.50 37.29 -42.20
C PHE A 93 -45.49 36.08 -43.14
N ARG A 94 -45.69 36.37 -44.44
CA ARG A 94 -45.20 35.54 -45.55
C ARG A 94 -44.03 36.27 -46.19
N THR A 95 -43.10 35.47 -46.73
CA THR A 95 -41.88 35.84 -47.48
C THR A 95 -40.71 36.23 -46.55
N SER A 96 -39.48 35.72 -46.67
CA SER A 96 -38.79 35.05 -47.77
C SER A 96 -37.85 33.96 -47.25
N GLN A 97 -37.64 32.95 -48.09
CA GLN A 97 -36.81 31.75 -47.96
C GLN A 97 -37.56 30.49 -47.48
N GLY A 98 -38.14 29.79 -48.46
CA GLY A 98 -38.68 28.46 -48.27
C GLY A 98 -37.60 27.39 -48.15
N CYS A 99 -37.83 26.43 -47.26
CA CYS A 99 -37.70 24.98 -47.50
C CYS A 99 -38.04 24.20 -46.22
N LEU A 100 -39.31 23.80 -46.04
CA LEU A 100 -39.65 22.55 -45.36
C LEU A 100 -40.55 21.78 -46.33
N LYS A 101 -40.06 20.64 -46.81
CA LYS A 101 -40.76 19.74 -47.73
C LYS A 101 -41.92 19.06 -47.00
N GLU A 102 -42.99 18.74 -47.73
CA GLU A 102 -44.21 18.06 -47.26
C GLU A 102 -43.96 16.80 -46.41
N ASP A 103 -42.81 16.14 -46.61
CA ASP A 103 -42.41 14.92 -45.89
C ASP A 103 -42.14 15.16 -44.39
N HIS A 104 -41.63 16.33 -44.00
CA HIS A 104 -41.43 16.68 -42.58
C HIS A 104 -42.75 16.90 -41.84
N TYR A 105 -43.80 17.33 -42.55
CA TYR A 105 -45.14 17.51 -41.96
C TYR A 105 -45.79 16.16 -41.61
N ARG A 106 -45.51 15.11 -42.39
CA ARG A 106 -46.01 13.74 -42.11
C ARG A 106 -45.26 13.05 -40.97
N GLU A 107 -43.97 13.29 -40.80
CA GLU A 107 -43.20 12.80 -39.64
C GLU A 107 -43.64 13.47 -38.33
N LEU A 108 -43.91 14.78 -38.37
CA LEU A 108 -44.47 15.53 -37.22
C LEU A 108 -45.85 15.02 -36.80
N GLN A 109 -46.68 14.61 -37.76
CA GLN A 109 -48.02 14.09 -37.48
C GLN A 109 -47.97 12.66 -36.90
N ARG A 110 -47.02 11.81 -37.37
CA ARG A 110 -46.75 10.47 -36.81
C ARG A 110 -46.20 10.52 -35.37
N ALA A 111 -45.30 11.46 -35.07
CA ALA A 111 -44.75 11.62 -33.72
C ALA A 111 -45.81 12.07 -32.70
N SER A 112 -46.81 12.87 -33.13
CA SER A 112 -47.95 13.27 -32.30
C SER A 112 -48.91 12.10 -32.02
N GLU A 113 -49.18 11.25 -33.02
CA GLU A 113 -50.07 10.08 -32.87
C GLU A 113 -49.44 8.99 -31.98
N LEU A 114 -48.11 8.85 -31.99
CA LEU A 114 -47.36 7.94 -31.10
C LEU A 114 -47.37 8.39 -29.64
N PHE A 115 -47.34 9.70 -29.38
CA PHE A 115 -47.36 10.26 -28.01
C PHE A 115 -48.72 10.05 -27.32
N ASP A 116 -49.82 10.12 -28.06
CA ASP A 116 -51.15 9.85 -27.53
C ASP A 116 -51.42 8.34 -27.36
N LEU A 117 -50.80 7.46 -28.18
CA LEU A 117 -50.96 6.01 -28.06
C LEU A 117 -50.34 5.44 -26.76
N TYR A 118 -49.24 6.03 -26.27
CA TYR A 118 -48.50 5.57 -25.09
C TYR A 118 -49.04 6.06 -23.73
N LEU A 119 -50.09 6.90 -23.72
CA LEU A 119 -50.80 7.32 -22.51
C LEU A 119 -52.19 6.67 -22.35
N THR A 120 -52.55 5.74 -23.24
CA THR A 120 -53.72 4.86 -23.03
C THR A 120 -53.28 3.54 -22.35
N PRO A 121 -53.99 3.09 -21.31
CA PRO A 121 -53.47 2.15 -20.33
C PRO A 121 -53.33 0.74 -20.92
N VAL A 122 -52.11 0.22 -20.96
CA VAL A 122 -51.89 -1.23 -21.06
C VAL A 122 -51.79 -1.75 -19.63
N ASP A 123 -52.74 -2.62 -19.30
CA ASP A 123 -53.12 -3.15 -17.98
C ASP A 123 -52.05 -4.05 -17.32
N THR A 124 -50.84 -3.53 -17.13
CA THR A 124 -49.77 -4.20 -16.37
C THR A 124 -49.11 -3.21 -15.42
N ASP A 125 -49.52 -3.26 -14.15
CA ASP A 125 -48.89 -2.74 -12.92
C ASP A 125 -47.59 -1.91 -13.07
N LEU A 126 -47.71 -0.70 -13.61
CA LEU A 126 -46.61 0.25 -13.81
C LEU A 126 -46.35 1.17 -12.60
N GLU A 127 -47.12 1.06 -11.51
CA GLU A 127 -46.91 1.87 -10.28
C GLU A 127 -45.59 1.55 -9.56
N ALA A 128 -45.01 0.36 -9.75
CA ALA A 128 -43.73 0.01 -9.15
C ALA A 128 -42.52 0.75 -9.78
N TYR A 129 -42.67 1.31 -10.99
CA TYR A 129 -41.54 1.88 -11.73
C TYR A 129 -41.43 3.41 -11.66
N TRP A 130 -42.53 4.14 -11.45
CA TRP A 130 -42.55 5.61 -11.64
C TRP A 130 -42.74 6.47 -10.38
N GLY A 131 -42.52 5.92 -9.18
CA GLY A 131 -42.30 6.73 -7.96
C GLY A 131 -40.99 7.55 -7.94
N LYS A 132 -40.38 7.84 -9.10
CA LYS A 132 -39.06 8.46 -9.23
C LYS A 132 -39.13 9.60 -10.27
N PRO A 133 -38.64 10.80 -9.97
CA PRO A 133 -38.82 11.97 -10.84
C PRO A 133 -37.96 11.88 -12.12
N CYS A 134 -38.59 12.10 -13.28
CA CYS A 134 -37.89 12.35 -14.55
C CYS A 134 -37.74 13.86 -14.77
N TYR A 135 -36.54 14.34 -15.12
CA TYR A 135 -36.25 15.77 -15.32
C TYR A 135 -35.81 16.05 -16.76
N TRP A 136 -36.26 17.16 -17.34
CA TRP A 136 -35.93 17.60 -18.71
C TRP A 136 -35.13 18.92 -18.66
N ILE A 137 -33.95 18.99 -19.27
CA ILE A 137 -33.10 20.20 -19.28
C ILE A 137 -32.76 20.60 -20.73
N PRO A 138 -33.30 21.72 -21.26
CA PRO A 138 -33.02 22.15 -22.63
C PRO A 138 -31.55 22.53 -22.86
N SER A 139 -31.10 22.43 -24.12
CA SER A 139 -29.70 22.54 -24.54
C SER A 139 -29.28 23.93 -25.03
N TRP A 140 -29.53 24.99 -24.28
CA TRP A 140 -29.00 26.33 -24.62
C TRP A 140 -28.59 27.05 -23.34
N ALA A 141 -27.37 26.80 -22.88
CA ALA A 141 -26.77 27.53 -21.77
C ALA A 141 -25.24 27.69 -21.99
N HIS A 142 -24.90 28.88 -22.49
CA HIS A 142 -23.60 29.58 -22.47
C HIS A 142 -22.52 29.34 -23.52
N THR A 143 -22.54 30.22 -24.52
CA THR A 143 -21.38 30.72 -25.28
C THR A 143 -21.01 32.18 -24.97
N GLU A 144 -21.62 32.87 -24.00
CA GLU A 144 -21.46 34.33 -23.83
C GLU A 144 -21.02 34.78 -22.41
N ILE A 145 -19.89 34.29 -21.89
CA ILE A 145 -19.25 34.89 -20.68
C ILE A 145 -17.85 35.47 -20.97
N LEU A 146 -17.42 35.51 -22.23
CA LEU A 146 -16.05 35.95 -22.59
C LEU A 146 -15.97 37.06 -23.64
N GLY A 147 -17.10 37.70 -23.96
CA GLY A 147 -17.12 38.95 -24.71
C GLY A 147 -17.26 40.15 -23.78
N ASP A 148 -16.44 41.17 -23.99
CA ASP A 148 -16.71 42.58 -23.67
C ASP A 148 -16.02 43.27 -22.48
N HIS A 149 -15.31 42.57 -21.56
CA HIS A 149 -14.57 43.29 -20.49
C HIS A 149 -13.07 43.02 -20.36
N TYR A 150 -12.44 42.24 -21.25
CA TYR A 150 -10.99 41.99 -21.16
C TYR A 150 -10.20 42.09 -22.47
N ALA A 151 -10.80 42.58 -23.56
CA ALA A 151 -10.14 42.64 -24.86
C ALA A 151 -8.93 43.61 -24.98
N PRO A 152 -8.83 44.75 -24.24
CA PRO A 152 -7.67 45.64 -24.40
C PRO A 152 -6.47 45.31 -23.49
N THR A 153 -6.64 44.53 -22.41
CA THR A 153 -5.57 44.24 -21.44
C THR A 153 -4.86 42.90 -21.64
N ILE A 154 -5.30 42.07 -22.60
CA ILE A 154 -4.74 40.73 -22.85
C ILE A 154 -3.44 40.81 -23.66
N MET A 155 -3.33 41.71 -24.63
CA MET A 155 -2.09 41.87 -25.41
C MET A 155 -0.92 42.39 -24.54
N ASP A 156 -1.19 43.29 -23.60
CA ASP A 156 -0.19 43.76 -22.64
C ASP A 156 0.21 42.68 -21.62
N LYS A 157 -0.73 41.80 -21.23
CA LYS A 157 -0.42 40.66 -20.35
C LYS A 157 0.30 39.52 -21.07
N ILE A 158 0.11 39.30 -22.37
CA ILE A 158 0.88 38.31 -23.14
C ILE A 158 2.36 38.72 -23.21
N GLY A 159 2.65 40.02 -23.37
CA GLY A 159 4.01 40.57 -23.22
C GLY A 159 4.57 40.39 -21.80
N PHE A 160 3.71 40.51 -20.78
CA PHE A 160 4.08 40.32 -19.37
C PHE A 160 4.33 38.85 -18.99
N ILE A 161 3.62 37.90 -19.63
CA ILE A 161 3.80 36.45 -19.47
C ILE A 161 5.15 36.00 -20.06
N GLY A 162 5.57 36.57 -21.20
CA GLY A 162 6.89 36.34 -21.77
C GLY A 162 8.05 36.78 -20.85
N GLN A 163 7.86 37.84 -20.06
CA GLN A 163 8.86 38.26 -19.06
C GLN A 163 8.79 37.48 -17.74
N LYS A 164 7.59 37.02 -17.32
CA LYS A 164 7.42 36.17 -16.12
C LYS A 164 7.72 34.69 -16.34
N ALA A 165 7.75 34.18 -17.58
CA ALA A 165 8.16 32.80 -17.88
C ALA A 165 9.59 32.47 -17.38
N ARG A 166 10.40 33.49 -17.07
CA ARG A 166 11.72 33.34 -16.42
C ARG A 166 11.68 33.16 -14.89
N ARG A 167 10.51 33.27 -14.24
CA ARG A 167 10.34 33.11 -12.78
C ARG A 167 9.13 32.18 -12.51
N LYS A 168 9.41 30.97 -12.02
CA LYS A 168 8.50 29.80 -11.82
C LYS A 168 7.26 30.05 -10.93
N GLU A 169 6.26 30.85 -11.32
CA GLU A 169 5.04 31.05 -10.52
C GLU A 169 3.78 31.27 -11.38
N PHE A 170 3.10 30.19 -11.81
CA PHE A 170 1.77 30.26 -12.47
C PHE A 170 0.67 29.48 -11.75
N PHE A 171 1.03 28.42 -11.03
CA PHE A 171 0.08 27.54 -10.36
C PHE A 171 0.40 27.42 -8.88
N ALA A 172 -0.63 27.47 -8.04
CA ALA A 172 -0.56 27.15 -6.63
C ALA A 172 -1.19 25.77 -6.40
N ARG A 173 -0.63 24.99 -5.47
CA ARG A 173 -1.29 23.77 -5.00
C ARG A 173 -2.21 24.13 -3.84
N ASP A 174 -3.46 23.67 -3.89
CA ASP A 174 -4.34 23.77 -2.73
C ASP A 174 -3.93 22.78 -1.63
N THR A 175 -4.63 22.79 -0.49
CA THR A 175 -4.34 21.92 0.67
C THR A 175 -4.47 20.42 0.37
N ASN A 176 -5.08 20.05 -0.76
CA ASN A 176 -5.23 18.67 -1.23
C ASN A 176 -4.27 18.34 -2.39
N GLY A 177 -3.38 19.27 -2.76
CA GLY A 177 -2.32 19.05 -3.75
C GLY A 177 -2.73 19.29 -5.21
N ILE A 178 -3.92 19.83 -5.49
CA ILE A 178 -4.44 20.10 -6.84
C ILE A 178 -3.91 21.45 -7.34
N LEU A 179 -3.46 21.50 -8.60
CA LEU A 179 -2.90 22.69 -9.24
C LEU A 179 -4.01 23.65 -9.71
N LEU A 180 -4.06 24.85 -9.12
CA LEU A 180 -4.98 25.93 -9.48
C LEU A 180 -4.22 27.16 -9.98
N PRO A 181 -4.85 28.04 -10.80
CA PRO A 181 -4.24 29.31 -11.17
C PRO A 181 -3.93 30.14 -9.92
N ALA A 182 -2.74 30.73 -9.83
CA ALA A 182 -2.26 31.44 -8.63
C ALA A 182 -3.10 32.68 -8.20
N SER A 183 -4.16 33.02 -8.96
CA SER A 183 -5.10 34.11 -8.66
C SER A 183 -6.40 33.66 -7.98
N THR A 184 -6.61 32.35 -7.82
CA THR A 184 -7.81 31.81 -7.15
C THR A 184 -7.66 31.90 -5.62
N PRO A 185 -8.57 32.56 -4.89
CA PRO A 185 -8.48 32.67 -3.43
C PRO A 185 -8.52 31.28 -2.76
N PRO A 186 -7.61 30.95 -1.83
CA PRO A 186 -7.51 29.62 -1.21
C PRO A 186 -8.78 29.17 -0.49
N GLU A 187 -9.60 30.10 -0.02
CA GLU A 187 -10.78 29.82 0.79
C GLU A 187 -11.99 29.33 -0.03
N GLN A 188 -12.02 29.54 -1.35
CA GLN A 188 -13.13 29.10 -2.21
C GLN A 188 -12.93 27.71 -2.85
N SER A 189 -11.73 27.12 -2.82
CA SER A 189 -11.46 25.84 -3.49
C SER A 189 -11.94 24.62 -2.70
N ALA A 190 -12.11 24.75 -1.38
CA ALA A 190 -12.52 23.66 -0.50
C ALA A 190 -13.98 23.23 -0.70
N GLU A 191 -14.85 24.12 -1.21
CA GLU A 191 -16.31 23.88 -1.29
C GLU A 191 -16.82 23.40 -2.66
N LEU A 192 -15.99 23.40 -3.71
CA LEU A 192 -16.42 23.00 -5.06
C LEU A 192 -16.51 21.47 -5.19
N ASN A 193 -17.62 20.96 -5.73
CA ASN A 193 -17.77 19.53 -6.04
C ASN A 193 -17.08 19.14 -7.37
N LEU A 194 -16.90 17.84 -7.61
CA LEU A 194 -16.17 17.31 -8.75
C LEU A 194 -16.69 17.84 -10.11
N ALA A 195 -18.01 17.94 -10.28
CA ALA A 195 -18.60 18.44 -11.53
C ALA A 195 -18.29 19.93 -11.75
N GLN A 196 -18.29 20.74 -10.69
CA GLN A 196 -17.92 22.16 -10.75
C GLN A 196 -16.42 22.34 -11.03
N ARG A 197 -15.56 21.49 -10.46
CA ARG A 197 -14.11 21.48 -10.74
C ARG A 197 -13.82 21.13 -12.20
N CYS A 198 -14.47 20.09 -12.75
CA CYS A 198 -14.36 19.74 -14.17
C CYS A 198 -14.85 20.88 -15.10
N ARG A 199 -15.93 21.56 -14.72
CA ARG A 199 -16.50 22.68 -15.49
C ARG A 199 -15.56 23.89 -15.55
N ALA A 200 -14.91 24.23 -14.44
CA ALA A 200 -13.92 25.33 -14.37
C ALA A 200 -12.67 25.05 -15.23
N ILE A 201 -12.20 23.81 -15.26
CA ILE A 201 -11.04 23.40 -16.06
C ILE A 201 -11.36 23.37 -17.55
N ASN A 202 -12.56 22.91 -17.93
CA ASN A 202 -13.01 22.92 -19.32
C ASN A 202 -13.21 24.35 -19.85
N ALA A 203 -13.71 25.27 -19.03
CA ALA A 203 -13.80 26.70 -19.40
C ALA A 203 -12.41 27.32 -19.63
N PHE A 204 -11.40 26.93 -18.86
CA PHE A 204 -10.01 27.38 -19.03
C PHE A 204 -9.34 26.79 -20.29
N ALA A 205 -9.70 25.55 -20.65
CA ALA A 205 -9.26 24.90 -21.89
C ALA A 205 -9.75 25.63 -23.14
N MET A 206 -10.98 26.17 -23.09
CA MET A 206 -11.56 26.98 -24.18
C MET A 206 -10.91 28.36 -24.28
N LEU A 207 -10.47 28.95 -23.16
CA LEU A 207 -9.77 30.24 -23.11
C LEU A 207 -8.33 30.20 -23.64
N ALA A 208 -7.68 29.05 -23.58
CA ALA A 208 -6.30 28.87 -24.04
C ALA A 208 -6.17 28.76 -25.58
N ASN A 209 -7.28 28.83 -26.33
CA ASN A 209 -7.31 28.67 -27.78
C ASN A 209 -8.22 29.72 -28.45
N PRO A 210 -7.69 30.88 -28.88
CA PRO A 210 -8.50 32.00 -29.38
C PRO A 210 -9.22 31.74 -30.71
N GLU A 211 -8.89 30.66 -31.44
CA GLU A 211 -9.47 30.36 -32.77
C GLU A 211 -10.58 29.28 -32.74
N SER A 212 -10.98 28.77 -31.58
CA SER A 212 -11.95 27.68 -31.51
C SER A 212 -13.41 28.13 -31.31
N ASP A 213 -13.97 28.84 -32.30
CA ASP A 213 -15.44 28.99 -32.44
C ASP A 213 -16.13 27.63 -32.75
N TYR A 214 -15.37 26.57 -33.03
CA TYR A 214 -15.83 25.25 -33.43
C TYR A 214 -16.19 24.27 -32.28
N LEU A 215 -16.20 24.72 -31.02
CA LEU A 215 -16.48 23.88 -29.84
C LEU A 215 -17.88 24.06 -29.23
N ALA A 216 -18.73 24.94 -29.78
CA ALA A 216 -20.04 25.26 -29.20
C ALA A 216 -21.13 24.17 -29.39
N GLY A 217 -20.86 23.10 -30.13
CA GLY A 217 -21.87 22.13 -30.57
C GLY A 217 -21.97 20.84 -29.75
N MET A 218 -22.37 20.91 -28.47
CA MET A 218 -23.05 19.80 -27.77
C MET A 218 -22.27 18.50 -27.35
N PRO A 219 -20.92 18.42 -27.25
CA PRO A 219 -20.28 17.26 -26.60
C PRO A 219 -20.10 17.44 -25.08
N GLY A 220 -20.31 18.63 -24.49
CA GLY A 220 -20.02 18.84 -23.05
C GLY A 220 -20.94 18.08 -22.10
N LYS A 221 -22.23 17.93 -22.44
CA LYS A 221 -23.23 17.37 -21.50
C LYS A 221 -23.14 15.86 -21.31
N ILE A 222 -22.61 15.09 -22.28
CA ILE A 222 -22.41 13.64 -22.10
C ILE A 222 -21.41 13.37 -20.97
N PHE A 223 -20.35 14.18 -20.85
CA PHE A 223 -19.38 14.09 -19.75
C PHE A 223 -20.02 14.43 -18.41
N ASP A 224 -20.85 15.47 -18.36
CA ASP A 224 -21.54 15.88 -17.13
C ASP A 224 -22.54 14.81 -16.66
N ILE A 225 -23.33 14.24 -17.58
CA ILE A 225 -24.32 13.19 -17.29
C ILE A 225 -23.59 11.91 -16.84
N ALA A 226 -22.55 11.50 -17.56
CA ALA A 226 -21.75 10.34 -17.23
C ALA A 226 -20.99 10.53 -15.90
N ALA A 227 -20.43 11.71 -15.61
CA ALA A 227 -19.78 12.04 -14.34
C ALA A 227 -20.74 11.98 -13.13
N CYS A 228 -22.05 12.07 -13.37
CA CYS A 228 -23.08 11.90 -12.36
C CYS A 228 -23.57 10.45 -12.24
N ASN A 229 -22.96 9.49 -12.93
CA ASN A 229 -23.38 8.09 -13.01
C ASN A 229 -24.85 7.96 -13.45
N ARG A 230 -25.14 8.52 -14.63
CA ARG A 230 -26.48 8.52 -15.24
C ARG A 230 -26.41 8.00 -16.68
N LEU A 231 -27.48 7.32 -17.11
CA LEU A 231 -27.59 6.81 -18.48
C LEU A 231 -27.87 7.96 -19.44
N CYS A 232 -27.00 8.14 -20.43
CA CYS A 232 -27.12 9.19 -21.43
C CYS A 232 -27.69 8.63 -22.74
N PHE A 233 -28.79 9.20 -23.23
CA PHE A 233 -29.27 9.01 -24.60
C PHE A 233 -28.85 10.19 -25.46
N SER A 234 -28.05 9.97 -26.50
CA SER A 234 -27.56 11.03 -27.37
C SER A 234 -27.98 10.81 -28.82
N GLN A 235 -28.55 11.83 -29.46
CA GLN A 235 -28.88 11.77 -30.88
C GLN A 235 -27.60 11.69 -31.70
N LEU A 236 -27.60 10.81 -32.70
CA LEU A 236 -26.47 10.54 -33.58
C LEU A 236 -26.69 11.33 -34.89
N ASN A 237 -26.14 12.55 -35.02
CA ASN A 237 -26.08 13.26 -36.31
C ASN A 237 -24.64 13.22 -36.87
N GLU A 238 -24.44 13.42 -38.18
CA GLU A 238 -23.14 13.24 -38.84
C GLU A 238 -22.00 14.01 -38.17
N GLU A 239 -22.29 15.17 -37.58
CA GLU A 239 -21.31 16.01 -36.89
C GLU A 239 -20.97 15.51 -35.46
N THR A 240 -21.95 15.00 -34.71
CA THR A 240 -21.71 14.33 -33.41
C THR A 240 -21.19 12.90 -33.55
N MET A 241 -21.49 12.24 -34.67
CA MET A 241 -21.22 10.82 -34.95
C MET A 241 -19.76 10.47 -34.80
N PHE A 242 -18.89 11.33 -35.33
CA PHE A 242 -17.46 11.08 -35.31
C PHE A 242 -16.95 11.23 -33.88
N ARG A 243 -17.21 12.36 -33.23
CA ARG A 243 -16.52 12.76 -32.00
C ARG A 243 -17.04 12.06 -30.73
N SER A 244 -18.34 11.81 -30.62
CA SER A 244 -18.91 11.21 -29.40
C SER A 244 -18.70 9.70 -29.33
N ARG A 245 -18.73 8.96 -30.45
CA ARG A 245 -18.43 7.52 -30.49
C ARG A 245 -16.98 7.16 -30.19
N LEU A 246 -16.06 8.10 -30.41
CA LEU A 246 -14.65 7.92 -30.11
C LEU A 246 -14.34 8.03 -28.63
N LEU A 247 -15.15 8.81 -27.91
CA LEU A 247 -14.98 9.07 -26.49
C LEU A 247 -15.87 8.14 -25.66
N PHE A 248 -17.11 7.86 -26.11
CA PHE A 248 -18.09 7.01 -25.43
C PHE A 248 -18.68 5.97 -26.39
N GLU A 249 -18.54 4.70 -26.05
CA GLU A 249 -19.00 3.58 -26.87
C GLU A 249 -20.51 3.37 -26.76
N GLU A 250 -21.15 3.13 -27.91
CA GLU A 250 -22.59 2.86 -28.00
C GLU A 250 -22.99 1.59 -27.23
N GLY A 251 -24.02 1.68 -26.40
CA GLY A 251 -24.54 0.57 -25.61
C GLY A 251 -23.60 0.06 -24.50
N ARG A 252 -22.43 0.71 -24.34
CA ARG A 252 -21.47 0.44 -23.27
C ARG A 252 -21.31 1.61 -22.33
N ASP A 253 -21.14 2.83 -22.84
CA ASP A 253 -20.91 4.04 -22.01
C ASP A 253 -22.00 5.09 -22.16
N ALA A 254 -22.69 5.09 -23.31
CA ALA A 254 -23.86 5.89 -23.61
C ALA A 254 -24.75 5.14 -24.61
N VAL A 255 -26.01 5.55 -24.75
CA VAL A 255 -26.93 5.02 -25.77
C VAL A 255 -27.17 6.08 -26.83
N TYR A 256 -27.10 5.71 -28.09
CA TYR A 256 -27.25 6.60 -29.22
C TYR A 256 -28.48 6.23 -30.04
N PHE A 257 -29.05 7.20 -30.74
CA PHE A 257 -30.20 6.94 -31.61
C PHE A 257 -30.12 7.83 -32.85
N LYS A 258 -30.50 7.29 -34.02
CA LYS A 258 -30.43 7.99 -35.30
C LYS A 258 -31.77 8.56 -35.73
N SER A 259 -32.86 7.92 -35.32
CA SER A 259 -34.23 8.40 -35.54
C SER A 259 -35.05 8.35 -34.26
N PHE A 260 -36.22 8.97 -34.29
CA PHE A 260 -37.13 8.97 -33.15
C PHE A 260 -37.70 7.57 -32.86
N GLU A 261 -37.97 6.78 -33.91
CA GLU A 261 -38.40 5.38 -33.78
C GLU A 261 -37.32 4.52 -33.11
N GLU A 262 -36.04 4.71 -33.45
CA GLU A 262 -34.92 3.99 -32.81
C GLU A 262 -34.75 4.42 -31.35
N LEU A 263 -34.93 5.71 -31.04
CA LEU A 263 -34.94 6.19 -29.66
C LEU A 263 -36.03 5.50 -28.87
N GLU A 264 -37.24 5.44 -29.41
CA GLU A 264 -38.40 4.84 -28.74
C GLU A 264 -38.21 3.32 -28.50
N GLU A 265 -37.69 2.60 -29.50
CA GLU A 265 -37.38 1.17 -29.38
C GLU A 265 -36.31 0.91 -28.32
N LYS A 266 -35.20 1.66 -28.36
CA LYS A 266 -34.13 1.55 -27.35
C LYS A 266 -34.62 1.97 -25.98
N PHE A 267 -35.45 3.00 -25.89
CA PHE A 267 -36.01 3.45 -24.64
C PHE A 267 -36.90 2.38 -24.00
N ARG A 268 -37.78 1.73 -24.79
CA ARG A 268 -38.59 0.59 -24.35
C ARG A 268 -37.74 -0.60 -23.92
N TYR A 269 -36.72 -0.93 -24.70
CA TYR A 269 -35.79 -2.00 -24.38
C TYR A 269 -35.06 -1.74 -23.05
N TYR A 270 -34.46 -0.57 -22.87
CA TYR A 270 -33.66 -0.29 -21.69
C TYR A 270 -34.51 -0.13 -20.41
N LEU A 271 -35.73 0.41 -20.51
CA LEU A 271 -36.68 0.42 -19.38
C LEU A 271 -37.04 -0.98 -18.88
N GLN A 272 -37.10 -1.97 -19.78
CA GLN A 272 -37.32 -3.38 -19.41
C GLN A 272 -36.03 -4.08 -18.94
N ASN A 273 -34.87 -3.43 -19.06
CA ASN A 273 -33.55 -4.00 -18.76
C ASN A 273 -32.73 -3.07 -17.81
N PRO A 274 -33.19 -2.86 -16.55
CA PRO A 274 -32.58 -1.90 -15.62
C PRO A 274 -31.13 -2.21 -15.24
N ALA A 275 -30.76 -3.49 -15.15
CA ALA A 275 -29.38 -3.91 -14.89
C ALA A 275 -28.43 -3.55 -16.05
N GLN A 276 -28.95 -3.39 -17.26
CA GLN A 276 -28.16 -2.93 -18.41
C GLN A 276 -28.03 -1.40 -18.40
N MET A 277 -29.08 -0.68 -18.02
CA MET A 277 -29.03 0.77 -17.81
C MET A 277 -27.99 1.16 -16.76
N GLU A 278 -27.97 0.46 -15.63
CA GLU A 278 -27.02 0.70 -14.55
C GLU A 278 -25.59 0.40 -14.98
N ARG A 279 -25.36 -0.71 -15.69
CA ARG A 279 -24.03 -1.03 -16.24
C ARG A 279 -23.51 0.04 -17.20
N ILE A 280 -24.37 0.54 -18.08
CA ILE A 280 -23.96 1.55 -19.07
C ILE A 280 -23.65 2.89 -18.39
N ALA A 281 -24.50 3.31 -17.44
CA ALA A 281 -24.27 4.50 -16.65
C ALA A 281 -22.96 4.42 -15.83
N LEU A 282 -22.69 3.26 -15.22
CA LEU A 282 -21.47 3.02 -14.44
C LEU A 282 -20.23 3.02 -15.33
N SER A 283 -20.31 2.41 -16.51
CA SER A 283 -19.21 2.40 -17.49
C SER A 283 -18.90 3.82 -17.97
N GLY A 284 -19.92 4.60 -18.32
CA GLY A 284 -19.76 6.01 -18.66
C GLY A 284 -19.11 6.82 -17.52
N PHE A 285 -19.56 6.61 -16.28
CA PHE A 285 -18.98 7.25 -15.09
C PHE A 285 -17.50 6.90 -14.89
N HIS A 286 -17.15 5.62 -14.99
CA HIS A 286 -15.77 5.17 -14.89
C HIS A 286 -14.92 5.74 -16.02
N LYS A 287 -15.45 5.78 -17.25
CA LYS A 287 -14.75 6.33 -18.41
C LYS A 287 -14.43 7.81 -18.22
N VAL A 288 -15.38 8.61 -17.73
CA VAL A 288 -15.11 10.03 -17.42
C VAL A 288 -14.10 10.18 -16.29
N ARG A 289 -14.25 9.42 -15.20
CA ARG A 289 -13.35 9.52 -14.05
C ARG A 289 -11.92 9.06 -14.37
N GLN A 290 -11.77 8.06 -15.22
CA GLN A 290 -10.48 7.47 -15.56
C GLN A 290 -9.75 8.25 -16.67
N PHE A 291 -10.46 8.62 -17.74
CA PHE A 291 -9.83 9.15 -18.95
C PHE A 291 -10.09 10.63 -19.20
N HIS A 292 -11.08 11.23 -18.51
CA HIS A 292 -11.52 12.60 -18.79
C HIS A 292 -11.68 13.45 -17.52
N ASN A 293 -10.97 13.12 -16.43
CA ASN A 293 -11.03 13.87 -15.18
C ASN A 293 -10.27 15.21 -15.24
N ALA A 294 -10.68 16.10 -14.34
CA ALA A 294 -10.13 17.44 -14.12
C ALA A 294 -8.60 17.49 -14.10
N ASP A 295 -7.95 16.64 -13.30
CA ASP A 295 -6.48 16.67 -13.12
C ASP A 295 -5.74 16.24 -14.37
N LEU A 296 -6.24 15.22 -15.08
CA LEU A 296 -5.65 14.76 -16.33
C LEU A 296 -5.78 15.83 -17.42
N ARG A 297 -6.96 16.43 -17.56
CA ARG A 297 -7.20 17.52 -18.52
C ARG A 297 -6.36 18.76 -18.20
N ALA A 298 -6.26 19.15 -16.93
CA ALA A 298 -5.42 20.27 -16.51
C ALA A 298 -3.93 20.04 -16.81
N ARG A 299 -3.44 18.80 -16.62
CA ARG A 299 -2.06 18.43 -17.00
C ARG A 299 -1.84 18.47 -18.51
N GLN A 300 -2.75 17.90 -19.30
CA GLN A 300 -2.68 17.93 -20.76
C GLN A 300 -2.69 19.37 -21.32
N ILE A 301 -3.48 20.26 -20.71
CA ILE A 301 -3.52 21.67 -21.07
C ILE A 301 -2.22 22.36 -20.67
N ALA A 302 -1.71 22.09 -19.46
CA ALA A 302 -0.42 22.63 -19.00
C ALA A 302 0.74 22.19 -19.89
N GLU A 303 0.74 20.93 -20.34
CA GLU A 303 1.72 20.38 -21.28
C GLU A 303 1.64 21.04 -22.65
N ARG A 304 0.44 21.28 -23.20
CA ARG A 304 0.24 22.02 -24.45
C ARG A 304 0.70 23.47 -24.35
N VAL A 305 0.41 24.14 -23.23
CA VAL A 305 0.85 25.52 -22.95
C VAL A 305 2.37 25.60 -22.82
N LEU A 306 3.00 24.61 -22.18
CA LEU A 306 4.46 24.50 -22.07
C LEU A 306 5.12 24.18 -23.42
N HIS A 307 4.48 23.35 -24.25
CA HIS A 307 4.97 23.03 -25.59
C HIS A 307 4.96 24.26 -26.52
N HIS A 308 3.89 25.07 -26.49
CA HIS A 308 3.85 26.34 -27.22
C HIS A 308 4.79 27.40 -26.64
N ALA A 309 4.93 27.50 -25.31
CA ALA A 309 5.86 28.44 -24.68
C ALA A 309 7.34 28.17 -25.03
N ASN A 310 7.66 26.92 -25.40
CA ASN A 310 8.99 26.51 -25.85
C ASN A 310 9.19 26.55 -27.38
N GLY A 311 8.27 27.18 -28.12
CA GLY A 311 8.41 27.40 -29.56
C GLY A 311 7.94 26.25 -30.45
N GLY A 312 7.23 25.25 -29.91
CA GLY A 312 6.57 24.22 -30.71
C GLY A 312 5.42 24.81 -31.53
N GLY A 313 5.40 24.55 -32.84
CA GLY A 313 4.29 24.95 -33.72
C GLY A 313 2.99 24.21 -33.40
N PHE A 314 1.85 24.74 -33.85
CA PHE A 314 0.54 24.13 -33.64
C PHE A 314 0.42 22.85 -34.47
N ASP A 315 0.35 21.69 -33.81
CA ASP A 315 0.07 20.40 -34.44
C ASP A 315 -1.44 20.10 -34.36
N PRO A 316 -2.18 20.16 -35.49
CA PRO A 316 -3.60 19.83 -35.53
C PRO A 316 -3.87 18.31 -35.39
N GLY A 317 -2.82 17.48 -35.40
CA GLY A 317 -2.86 16.03 -35.46
C GLY A 317 -3.02 15.31 -34.12
N PHE A 318 -3.17 16.03 -33.01
CA PHE A 318 -3.42 15.43 -31.69
C PHE A 318 -4.87 14.91 -31.56
N ASN A 319 -5.25 13.99 -32.46
CA ASN A 319 -6.58 13.40 -32.56
C ASN A 319 -6.64 12.12 -31.71
N GLU A 320 -7.45 12.14 -30.64
CA GLU A 320 -7.82 11.01 -29.76
C GLU A 320 -8.65 9.90 -30.47
N VAL A 321 -8.49 9.75 -31.79
CA VAL A 321 -9.50 9.17 -32.68
C VAL A 321 -9.02 7.92 -33.44
N ALA A 322 -7.72 7.77 -33.65
CA ALA A 322 -7.21 6.78 -34.60
C ALA A 322 -7.00 5.35 -34.04
N ARG A 323 -7.39 5.07 -32.79
CA ARG A 323 -7.17 3.74 -32.17
C ARG A 323 -8.39 2.82 -32.11
N PHE A 324 -9.57 3.26 -32.55
CA PHE A 324 -10.81 2.48 -32.36
C PHE A 324 -11.76 2.54 -33.56
N ALA A 325 -11.44 1.84 -34.65
CA ALA A 325 -12.43 1.46 -35.66
C ALA A 325 -12.07 0.11 -36.31
N PRO A 326 -12.99 -0.87 -36.39
CA PRO A 326 -12.76 -2.11 -37.13
C PRO A 326 -13.21 -1.95 -38.60
N PRO A 327 -12.54 -2.56 -39.59
CA PRO A 327 -13.10 -2.68 -40.93
C PRO A 327 -13.92 -3.96 -41.08
N ALA A 328 -15.05 -3.83 -41.80
CA ALA A 328 -15.99 -4.88 -42.14
C ALA A 328 -15.71 -5.52 -43.52
N GLY A 329 -16.07 -6.81 -43.67
CA GLY A 329 -16.65 -7.36 -44.91
C GLY A 329 -15.79 -8.27 -45.81
N GLU A 330 -16.10 -9.58 -45.77
CA GLU A 330 -16.07 -10.62 -46.84
C GLU A 330 -14.74 -10.93 -47.58
N ASN A 331 -14.28 -12.17 -47.83
CA ASN A 331 -14.97 -13.32 -48.43
C ASN A 331 -14.13 -14.63 -48.26
N ARG A 332 -14.79 -15.79 -48.40
CA ARG A 332 -14.26 -17.15 -48.10
C ARG A 332 -13.31 -17.72 -49.16
N GLY A 333 -12.21 -18.33 -48.70
CA GLY A 333 -11.31 -19.24 -49.44
C GLY A 333 -9.97 -19.34 -48.72
N CYS A 334 -9.54 -20.57 -48.32
CA CYS A 334 -8.39 -20.89 -47.45
C CYS A 334 -7.58 -19.66 -46.98
N ALA A 335 -7.83 -19.21 -45.75
CA ALA A 335 -7.35 -17.92 -45.27
C ALA A 335 -5.83 -17.76 -45.50
N PRO A 336 -5.39 -16.73 -46.24
CA PRO A 336 -3.98 -16.38 -46.29
C PRO A 336 -3.54 -16.04 -44.86
N VAL A 337 -2.41 -16.60 -44.42
CA VAL A 337 -1.86 -16.32 -43.10
C VAL A 337 -1.63 -14.82 -42.98
N ALA A 338 -2.25 -14.20 -41.99
CA ALA A 338 -2.14 -12.76 -41.78
C ALA A 338 -0.67 -12.38 -41.57
N LYS A 339 -0.21 -11.39 -42.34
CA LYS A 339 1.15 -10.88 -42.28
C LYS A 339 1.39 -10.20 -40.91
N PRO A 340 2.61 -10.31 -40.32
CA PRO A 340 2.96 -9.55 -39.12
C PRO A 340 2.75 -8.06 -39.33
N PHE A 341 2.42 -7.34 -38.25
CA PHE A 341 2.31 -5.88 -38.28
C PHE A 341 3.71 -5.25 -38.21
N MET A 342 4.53 -5.59 -39.20
CA MET A 342 5.93 -5.22 -39.40
C MET A 342 6.10 -4.89 -40.89
N ASP A 343 7.08 -4.06 -41.22
CA ASP A 343 7.38 -3.79 -42.62
C ASP A 343 8.02 -5.04 -43.31
N GLU A 344 8.03 -5.07 -44.66
CA GLU A 344 8.61 -6.21 -45.41
C GLU A 344 10.08 -6.44 -45.10
N THR A 345 10.77 -5.39 -44.69
CA THR A 345 12.19 -5.37 -44.48
C THR A 345 12.54 -5.91 -43.10
N GLU A 346 11.78 -5.54 -42.06
CA GLU A 346 11.84 -6.14 -40.73
C GLU A 346 11.52 -7.64 -40.78
N ILE A 347 10.47 -8.01 -41.54
CA ILE A 347 10.10 -9.42 -41.75
C ILE A 347 11.22 -10.19 -42.43
N ALA A 348 11.83 -9.62 -43.48
CA ALA A 348 12.96 -10.22 -44.15
C ALA A 348 14.16 -10.39 -43.20
N SER A 349 14.46 -9.40 -42.35
CA SER A 349 15.57 -9.44 -41.41
C SER A 349 15.39 -10.48 -40.29
N ILE A 350 14.21 -10.53 -39.67
CA ILE A 350 13.90 -11.55 -38.65
C ILE A 350 13.95 -12.95 -39.27
N ARG A 351 13.46 -13.13 -40.50
CA ARG A 351 13.57 -14.41 -41.22
C ARG A 351 15.02 -14.79 -41.51
N SER A 352 15.87 -13.83 -41.88
CA SER A 352 17.30 -14.09 -42.06
C SER A 352 17.98 -14.48 -40.75
N ALA A 353 17.61 -13.87 -39.62
CA ALA A 353 18.10 -14.29 -38.30
C ALA A 353 17.65 -15.72 -37.95
N LEU A 354 16.39 -16.08 -38.22
CA LEU A 354 15.87 -17.45 -38.02
C LEU A 354 16.57 -18.50 -38.90
N GLN A 355 17.13 -18.12 -40.05
CA GLN A 355 17.92 -19.04 -40.90
C GLN A 355 19.34 -19.26 -40.38
N LEU A 356 19.82 -18.40 -39.47
CA LEU A 356 21.16 -18.44 -38.91
C LEU A 356 21.23 -19.16 -37.55
N ILE A 357 20.09 -19.38 -36.88
CA ILE A 357 20.05 -20.14 -35.64
C ILE A 357 20.24 -21.64 -35.91
N PRO A 358 20.82 -22.42 -34.96
CA PRO A 358 20.99 -23.85 -35.13
C PRO A 358 19.66 -24.59 -35.40
N THR A 359 19.68 -25.65 -36.21
CA THR A 359 18.52 -26.55 -36.38
C THR A 359 18.17 -27.19 -35.04
N GLY A 360 16.88 -27.21 -34.69
CA GLY A 360 16.38 -27.69 -33.40
C GLY A 360 16.40 -26.64 -32.27
N ALA A 361 16.78 -25.39 -32.56
CA ALA A 361 16.78 -24.33 -31.56
C ALA A 361 15.37 -23.77 -31.33
N ASP A 362 15.01 -23.58 -30.06
CA ASP A 362 13.72 -23.00 -29.69
C ASP A 362 13.71 -21.47 -29.85
N VAL A 363 12.51 -20.93 -30.06
CA VAL A 363 12.27 -19.48 -30.15
C VAL A 363 11.32 -19.04 -29.06
N LEU A 364 11.66 -17.94 -28.40
CA LEU A 364 10.83 -17.27 -27.40
C LEU A 364 10.33 -15.93 -27.94
N GLU A 365 9.05 -15.65 -27.75
CA GLU A 365 8.41 -14.38 -28.04
C GLU A 365 7.73 -13.87 -26.76
N TRP A 366 8.13 -12.69 -26.27
CA TRP A 366 7.28 -11.92 -25.37
C TRP A 366 6.36 -11.07 -26.24
N GLY A 367 5.06 -11.33 -26.15
CA GLY A 367 4.05 -10.88 -27.10
C GLY A 367 3.47 -12.06 -27.88
N SER A 368 2.37 -11.82 -28.60
CA SER A 368 1.78 -12.80 -29.50
C SER A 368 0.97 -12.15 -30.61
N GLY A 369 0.81 -12.84 -31.75
CA GLY A 369 -0.06 -12.38 -32.83
C GLY A 369 0.30 -12.96 -34.19
N ASN A 370 0.21 -12.11 -35.23
CA ASN A 370 0.54 -12.52 -36.60
C ASN A 370 2.03 -12.87 -36.75
N SER A 371 2.92 -12.26 -35.96
CA SER A 371 4.35 -12.62 -35.85
C SER A 371 4.52 -14.08 -35.45
N THR A 372 3.86 -14.50 -34.37
CA THR A 372 3.84 -15.89 -33.87
C THR A 372 3.46 -16.87 -34.97
N LEU A 373 2.39 -16.59 -35.72
CA LEU A 373 1.89 -17.47 -36.77
C LEU A 373 2.77 -17.44 -38.02
N TYR A 374 3.32 -16.28 -38.39
CA TYR A 374 4.10 -16.15 -39.61
C TYR A 374 5.48 -16.79 -39.44
N PHE A 375 6.24 -16.37 -38.43
CA PHE A 375 7.64 -16.77 -38.27
C PHE A 375 7.82 -18.23 -37.85
N SER A 376 6.89 -18.79 -37.05
CA SER A 376 6.94 -20.21 -36.68
C SER A 376 6.88 -21.18 -37.87
N ARG A 377 6.43 -20.74 -39.07
CA ARG A 377 6.45 -21.57 -40.30
C ARG A 377 7.85 -21.80 -40.85
N HIS A 378 8.78 -20.92 -40.49
CA HIS A 378 10.14 -20.94 -40.99
C HIS A 378 11.09 -21.71 -40.07
N LEU A 379 10.58 -22.22 -38.95
CA LEU A 379 11.32 -23.07 -38.04
C LEU A 379 11.52 -24.48 -38.63
N ALA A 380 12.64 -25.10 -38.28
CA ALA A 380 12.87 -26.50 -38.57
C ALA A 380 11.83 -27.36 -37.82
N PRO A 381 11.45 -28.54 -38.34
CA PRO A 381 10.40 -29.38 -37.73
C PRO A 381 10.65 -29.81 -36.29
N ASP A 382 11.90 -29.80 -35.84
CA ASP A 382 12.36 -30.15 -34.50
C ASP A 382 12.49 -28.93 -33.55
N SER A 383 12.13 -27.74 -34.01
CA SER A 383 12.18 -26.49 -33.26
C SER A 383 10.78 -26.08 -32.78
N SER A 384 10.69 -25.41 -31.62
CA SER A 384 9.42 -24.91 -31.09
C SER A 384 9.38 -23.39 -30.93
N TRP A 385 8.17 -22.83 -31.02
CA TRP A 385 7.90 -21.41 -30.76
C TRP A 385 7.08 -21.26 -29.49
N VAL A 386 7.59 -20.48 -28.53
CA VAL A 386 6.94 -20.21 -27.24
C VAL A 386 6.58 -18.72 -27.20
N ALA A 387 5.28 -18.41 -27.16
CA ALA A 387 4.78 -17.05 -27.03
C ALA A 387 4.19 -16.81 -25.63
N ILE A 388 4.51 -15.67 -25.02
CA ILE A 388 3.96 -15.24 -23.72
C ILE A 388 3.09 -14.01 -23.95
N GLU A 389 1.79 -14.12 -23.63
CA GLU A 389 0.80 -13.06 -23.84
C GLU A 389 0.18 -12.63 -22.52
N HIS A 390 -0.01 -11.32 -22.32
CA HIS A 390 -0.58 -10.75 -21.11
C HIS A 390 -2.07 -10.44 -21.20
N ASN A 391 -2.57 -10.20 -22.42
CA ASN A 391 -3.96 -9.84 -22.65
C ASN A 391 -4.78 -11.12 -22.88
N ASP A 392 -5.67 -11.44 -21.94
CA ASP A 392 -6.50 -12.65 -21.96
C ASP A 392 -7.36 -12.77 -23.23
N GLY A 393 -8.05 -11.69 -23.60
CA GLY A 393 -8.90 -11.68 -24.80
C GLY A 393 -8.12 -11.77 -26.10
N TRP A 394 -6.89 -11.25 -26.15
CA TRP A 394 -5.99 -11.41 -27.30
C TRP A 394 -5.37 -12.80 -27.35
N ALA A 395 -4.96 -13.34 -26.20
CA ALA A 395 -4.40 -14.69 -26.09
C ALA A 395 -5.39 -15.74 -26.56
N GLU A 396 -6.67 -15.63 -26.19
CA GLU A 396 -7.73 -16.53 -26.65
C GLU A 396 -7.87 -16.50 -28.18
N GLN A 397 -7.78 -15.32 -28.79
CA GLN A 397 -7.84 -15.18 -30.25
C GLN A 397 -6.63 -15.84 -30.93
N VAL A 398 -5.42 -15.57 -30.44
CA VAL A 398 -4.18 -16.12 -31.02
C VAL A 398 -4.11 -17.64 -30.84
N ASP A 399 -4.49 -18.18 -29.69
CA ASP A 399 -4.58 -19.63 -29.45
C ASP A 399 -5.59 -20.28 -30.42
N GLY A 400 -6.73 -19.64 -30.65
CA GLY A 400 -7.69 -20.05 -31.68
C GLY A 400 -7.07 -20.12 -33.08
N MET A 401 -6.26 -19.12 -33.45
CA MET A 401 -5.56 -19.09 -34.74
C MET A 401 -4.46 -20.16 -34.84
N ILE A 402 -3.72 -20.42 -33.76
CA ILE A 402 -2.69 -21.48 -33.70
C ILE A 402 -3.34 -22.85 -33.92
N ARG A 403 -4.45 -23.13 -33.22
CA ARG A 403 -5.21 -24.38 -33.34
C ARG A 403 -5.81 -24.57 -34.73
N GLN A 404 -6.43 -23.54 -35.29
CA GLN A 404 -6.95 -23.57 -36.67
C GLN A 404 -5.84 -23.78 -37.70
N GLY A 405 -4.63 -23.27 -37.42
CA GLY A 405 -3.45 -23.45 -38.26
C GLY A 405 -2.79 -24.83 -38.14
N GLY A 406 -3.23 -25.70 -37.22
CA GLY A 406 -2.72 -27.07 -37.04
C GLY A 406 -1.26 -27.13 -36.59
N ARG A 407 -0.82 -26.21 -35.71
CA ARG A 407 0.59 -26.06 -35.35
C ARG A 407 0.91 -26.65 -33.99
N GLU A 408 1.41 -27.87 -33.99
CA GLU A 408 1.74 -28.61 -32.76
C GLU A 408 3.03 -28.12 -32.09
N ASN A 409 3.91 -27.43 -32.83
CA ASN A 409 5.19 -26.91 -32.33
C ASN A 409 5.14 -25.45 -31.87
N VAL A 410 3.94 -24.88 -31.71
CA VAL A 410 3.73 -23.51 -31.20
C VAL A 410 2.93 -23.57 -29.92
N SER A 411 3.42 -22.92 -28.87
CA SER A 411 2.77 -22.84 -27.56
C SER A 411 2.54 -21.39 -27.17
N LEU A 412 1.37 -21.08 -26.63
CA LEU A 412 1.00 -19.77 -26.13
C LEU A 412 0.69 -19.86 -24.63
N HIS A 413 1.32 -18.99 -23.84
CA HIS A 413 1.12 -18.90 -22.40
C HIS A 413 0.47 -17.56 -22.06
N MET A 414 -0.80 -17.59 -21.63
CA MET A 414 -1.49 -16.41 -21.11
C MET A 414 -1.05 -16.14 -19.67
N VAL A 415 -0.46 -14.97 -19.42
CA VAL A 415 0.06 -14.54 -18.12
C VAL A 415 -0.36 -13.09 -17.86
N PRO A 416 -1.43 -12.85 -17.08
CA PRO A 416 -1.98 -11.51 -16.90
C PRO A 416 -0.98 -10.60 -16.16
N PRO A 417 -1.11 -9.27 -16.30
CA PRO A 417 -0.31 -8.32 -15.53
C PRO A 417 -0.53 -8.50 -14.02
N ASP A 418 0.51 -8.26 -13.24
CA ASP A 418 0.52 -8.37 -11.77
C ASP A 418 -0.07 -7.14 -11.06
N ALA A 419 -0.18 -6.01 -11.77
CA ALA A 419 -0.75 -4.78 -11.26
C ALA A 419 -1.61 -4.10 -12.33
N THR A 420 -2.39 -3.09 -11.93
CA THR A 420 -3.08 -2.22 -12.89
C THR A 420 -2.04 -1.46 -13.72
N PHE A 421 -2.11 -1.62 -15.05
CA PHE A 421 -1.28 -0.93 -16.02
C PHE A 421 -2.17 -0.39 -17.15
N ILE A 422 -1.74 0.68 -17.81
CA ILE A 422 -2.53 1.31 -18.88
C ILE A 422 -1.95 0.95 -20.26
N ASP A 423 -2.57 -0.04 -20.90
CA ASP A 423 -2.17 -0.52 -22.22
C ASP A 423 -2.17 0.60 -23.28
N GLY A 424 -1.06 0.74 -23.99
CA GLY A 424 -0.87 1.76 -25.03
C GLY A 424 -0.50 3.17 -24.55
N VAL A 425 -0.36 3.39 -23.22
CA VAL A 425 0.17 4.63 -22.61
C VAL A 425 1.55 4.39 -22.01
N GLU A 426 1.72 3.28 -21.30
CA GLU A 426 3.00 2.84 -20.73
C GLU A 426 3.32 1.42 -21.21
N ASP A 427 4.61 1.11 -21.38
CA ASP A 427 5.05 -0.24 -21.79
C ASP A 427 4.93 -1.26 -20.64
N GLY A 428 4.91 -0.79 -19.39
CA GLY A 428 4.86 -1.62 -18.19
C GLY A 428 6.23 -1.76 -17.52
N THR A 429 6.22 -1.97 -16.20
CA THR A 429 7.45 -2.20 -15.41
C THR A 429 7.59 -3.66 -15.03
N PHE A 430 8.76 -4.06 -14.53
CA PHE A 430 8.94 -5.38 -13.92
C PHE A 430 7.94 -5.64 -12.78
N HIS A 431 7.50 -4.61 -12.06
CA HIS A 431 6.50 -4.77 -11.00
C HIS A 431 5.11 -5.09 -11.57
N SER A 432 4.71 -4.40 -12.65
CA SER A 432 3.40 -4.58 -13.27
C SER A 432 3.29 -5.85 -14.11
N PHE A 433 4.42 -6.43 -14.53
CA PHE A 433 4.51 -7.59 -15.43
C PHE A 433 5.44 -8.69 -14.90
N ARG A 434 5.66 -8.79 -13.59
CA ARG A 434 6.61 -9.73 -12.99
C ARG A 434 6.43 -11.18 -13.45
N ARG A 435 5.22 -11.72 -13.38
CA ARG A 435 4.91 -13.09 -13.81
C ARG A 435 5.06 -13.26 -15.31
N TYR A 436 4.64 -12.27 -16.09
CA TYR A 436 4.79 -12.24 -17.54
C TYR A 436 6.27 -12.26 -17.96
N VAL A 437 7.09 -11.40 -17.35
CA VAL A 437 8.53 -11.30 -17.59
C VAL A 437 9.25 -12.59 -17.16
N LEU A 438 8.86 -13.20 -16.04
CA LEU A 438 9.53 -14.41 -15.53
C LEU A 438 8.98 -15.72 -16.10
N ALA A 439 7.88 -15.70 -16.85
CA ALA A 439 7.22 -16.93 -17.31
C ALA A 439 8.16 -17.92 -18.03
N PRO A 440 9.09 -17.48 -18.91
CA PRO A 440 10.01 -18.38 -19.59
C PRO A 440 11.06 -19.01 -18.66
N THR A 441 11.40 -18.40 -17.52
CA THR A 441 12.47 -18.93 -16.65
C THR A 441 12.09 -20.27 -16.02
N ALA A 442 10.79 -20.54 -15.85
CA ALA A 442 10.29 -21.81 -15.34
C ALA A 442 10.43 -22.97 -16.34
N MET A 443 10.74 -22.67 -17.61
CA MET A 443 10.87 -23.68 -18.66
C MET A 443 12.26 -24.32 -18.67
N GLU A 444 13.26 -23.71 -18.01
CA GLU A 444 14.67 -24.16 -17.98
C GLU A 444 15.29 -24.42 -19.36
N ARG A 445 14.79 -23.73 -20.40
CA ARG A 445 15.25 -23.86 -21.80
C ARG A 445 16.23 -22.75 -22.18
N ARG A 446 16.97 -23.01 -23.26
CA ARG A 446 17.74 -21.99 -24.00
C ARG A 446 17.08 -21.75 -25.35
N PHE A 447 17.24 -20.54 -25.88
CA PHE A 447 16.59 -20.13 -27.11
C PHE A 447 17.62 -19.64 -28.13
N GLY A 448 17.47 -20.11 -29.37
CA GLY A 448 18.28 -19.65 -30.50
C GLY A 448 17.88 -18.26 -30.95
N LEU A 449 16.60 -17.89 -30.78
CA LEU A 449 16.11 -16.54 -31.00
C LEU A 449 15.13 -16.12 -29.90
N ILE A 450 15.27 -14.87 -29.43
CA ILE A 450 14.34 -14.24 -28.49
C ILE A 450 13.79 -12.96 -29.12
N LEU A 451 12.49 -12.90 -29.37
CA LEU A 451 11.79 -11.74 -29.89
C LEU A 451 11.08 -10.99 -28.74
N VAL A 452 11.45 -9.74 -28.53
CA VAL A 452 10.86 -8.87 -27.50
C VAL A 452 9.90 -7.88 -28.16
N ASP A 453 8.64 -8.29 -28.33
CA ASP A 453 7.60 -7.54 -29.04
C ASP A 453 6.30 -7.34 -28.21
N GLY A 454 6.44 -7.40 -26.89
CA GLY A 454 5.33 -7.40 -25.94
C GLY A 454 5.31 -6.17 -25.04
N ARG A 455 5.11 -6.39 -23.74
CA ARG A 455 5.13 -5.36 -22.69
C ARG A 455 6.34 -5.54 -21.77
N ALA A 456 6.69 -4.52 -21.01
CA ALA A 456 7.84 -4.50 -20.11
C ALA A 456 9.14 -4.95 -20.81
N ARG A 457 9.46 -4.33 -21.95
CA ARG A 457 10.56 -4.76 -22.84
C ARG A 457 11.93 -4.71 -22.19
N VAL A 458 12.21 -3.69 -21.37
CA VAL A 458 13.48 -3.55 -20.63
C VAL A 458 13.75 -4.77 -19.72
N PRO A 459 12.86 -5.14 -18.79
CA PRO A 459 13.07 -6.32 -17.96
C PRO A 459 12.95 -7.64 -18.74
N CYS A 460 12.15 -7.73 -19.82
CA CYS A 460 12.16 -8.90 -20.71
C CYS A 460 13.54 -9.16 -21.34
N MET A 461 14.23 -8.11 -21.81
CA MET A 461 15.59 -8.24 -22.32
C MET A 461 16.56 -8.73 -21.24
N ALA A 462 16.48 -8.15 -20.03
CA ALA A 462 17.33 -8.55 -18.91
C ALA A 462 17.13 -10.03 -18.51
N VAL A 463 15.89 -10.52 -18.51
CA VAL A 463 15.57 -11.91 -18.17
C VAL A 463 15.86 -12.88 -19.32
N GLY A 464 15.59 -12.46 -20.56
CA GLY A 464 15.85 -13.28 -21.75
C GLY A 464 17.33 -13.46 -22.04
N TRP A 465 18.19 -12.50 -21.68
CA TRP A 465 19.59 -12.51 -22.10
C TRP A 465 20.39 -13.72 -21.58
N PRO A 466 20.28 -14.13 -20.30
CA PRO A 466 20.86 -15.39 -19.83
C PRO A 466 20.32 -16.64 -20.55
N MET A 467 19.10 -16.58 -21.08
CA MET A 467 18.42 -17.69 -21.75
C MET A 467 18.78 -17.78 -23.25
N LEU A 468 19.36 -16.73 -23.83
CA LEU A 468 19.81 -16.72 -25.21
C LEU A 468 21.02 -17.64 -25.42
N ASP A 469 20.99 -18.44 -26.47
CA ASP A 469 22.14 -19.25 -26.89
C ASP A 469 23.36 -18.39 -27.24
N ALA A 470 24.56 -18.96 -27.11
CA ALA A 470 25.81 -18.24 -27.34
C ALA A 470 25.96 -17.73 -28.79
N ASP A 471 25.30 -18.40 -29.74
CA ASP A 471 25.27 -18.06 -31.17
C ASP A 471 23.89 -17.54 -31.63
N GLY A 472 22.98 -17.28 -30.68
CA GLY A 472 21.62 -16.84 -30.93
C GLY A 472 21.44 -15.32 -31.06
N PHE A 473 20.23 -14.92 -31.41
CA PHE A 473 19.84 -13.50 -31.57
C PHE A 473 18.74 -13.09 -30.58
N MET A 474 18.92 -11.97 -29.90
CA MET A 474 17.81 -11.25 -29.27
C MET A 474 17.40 -10.08 -30.16
N VAL A 475 16.10 -9.96 -30.43
CA VAL A 475 15.54 -8.95 -31.32
C VAL A 475 14.64 -8.03 -30.51
N LEU A 476 14.99 -6.74 -30.50
CA LEU A 476 14.14 -5.67 -29.97
C LEU A 476 13.45 -4.96 -31.13
N HIS A 477 12.12 -5.11 -31.17
CA HIS A 477 11.24 -4.38 -32.08
C HIS A 477 10.93 -2.98 -31.50
N ASP A 478 10.64 -1.99 -32.35
CA ASP A 478 10.46 -0.58 -31.98
C ASP A 478 11.66 0.06 -31.25
N ALA A 479 12.89 -0.31 -31.63
CA ALA A 479 14.12 0.14 -30.96
C ALA A 479 14.44 1.64 -31.16
N GLN A 480 13.63 2.39 -31.93
CA GLN A 480 13.72 3.85 -32.01
C GLN A 480 13.31 4.53 -30.69
N ARG A 481 12.56 3.83 -29.83
CA ARG A 481 12.17 4.28 -28.49
C ARG A 481 13.35 4.19 -27.54
N THR A 482 13.91 5.34 -27.19
CA THR A 482 15.14 5.43 -26.38
C THR A 482 14.95 4.92 -24.95
N GLU A 483 13.72 4.90 -24.44
CA GLU A 483 13.37 4.32 -23.14
C GLU A 483 13.68 2.81 -23.04
N TYR A 484 13.77 2.09 -24.17
CA TYR A 484 14.11 0.67 -24.15
C TYR A 484 15.62 0.41 -24.09
N HIS A 485 16.44 1.41 -24.40
CA HIS A 485 17.90 1.23 -24.51
C HIS A 485 18.56 0.90 -23.18
N GLU A 486 17.91 1.22 -22.05
CA GLU A 486 18.36 0.82 -20.71
C GLU A 486 18.42 -0.71 -20.54
N GLY A 487 17.61 -1.47 -21.28
CA GLY A 487 17.61 -2.93 -21.21
C GLY A 487 18.61 -3.63 -22.14
N ILE A 488 19.38 -2.88 -22.95
CA ILE A 488 20.38 -3.46 -23.84
C ILE A 488 21.53 -4.03 -22.99
N PRO A 489 21.86 -5.33 -23.12
CA PRO A 489 22.89 -5.95 -22.30
C PRO A 489 24.28 -5.36 -22.57
N ALA A 490 25.04 -5.12 -21.51
CA ALA A 490 26.36 -4.52 -21.61
C ALA A 490 27.37 -5.46 -22.30
N GLY A 491 28.07 -4.93 -23.31
CA GLY A 491 29.02 -5.71 -24.10
C GLY A 491 28.39 -6.51 -25.24
N ALA A 492 27.06 -6.47 -25.40
CA ALA A 492 26.37 -7.08 -26.53
C ALA A 492 26.84 -6.50 -27.88
N PHE A 493 27.03 -7.39 -28.85
CA PHE A 493 27.23 -7.00 -30.24
C PHE A 493 25.87 -6.67 -30.84
N CYS A 494 25.74 -5.45 -31.37
CA CYS A 494 24.49 -4.88 -31.82
C CYS A 494 24.55 -4.63 -33.32
N LEU A 495 23.48 -4.98 -34.03
CA LEU A 495 23.20 -4.57 -35.40
C LEU A 495 21.91 -3.76 -35.38
N LEU A 496 22.04 -2.46 -35.52
CA LEU A 496 20.93 -1.52 -35.62
C LEU A 496 20.58 -1.35 -37.10
N GLN A 497 19.34 -1.65 -37.43
CA GLN A 497 18.82 -1.49 -38.78
C GLN A 497 17.88 -0.29 -38.82
N ARG A 498 18.24 0.74 -39.60
CA ARG A 498 17.42 1.92 -39.82
C ARG A 498 16.80 1.90 -41.21
N HIS A 499 15.52 2.21 -41.27
CA HIS A 499 14.76 2.22 -42.52
C HIS A 499 14.51 3.68 -42.97
N PRO A 500 15.03 4.11 -44.12
CA PRO A 500 14.66 5.39 -44.69
C PRO A 500 13.28 5.30 -45.36
N GLN A 501 12.30 6.04 -44.81
CA GLN A 501 10.94 6.28 -45.33
C GLN A 501 9.95 5.11 -45.38
N VAL A 502 9.27 4.80 -44.27
CA VAL A 502 7.87 4.34 -44.30
C VAL A 502 7.18 4.83 -43.01
N TYR A 503 6.02 5.49 -43.16
CA TYR A 503 5.18 6.20 -42.17
C TYR A 503 5.57 7.66 -41.86
N ASN A 504 4.57 8.56 -42.01
CA ASN A 504 4.66 10.01 -41.80
C ASN A 504 4.84 10.37 -40.30
N GLY A 505 5.98 9.99 -39.72
CA GLY A 505 6.46 10.42 -38.41
C GLY A 505 7.94 10.84 -38.51
N PRO A 506 8.44 11.65 -37.56
CA PRO A 506 9.82 12.16 -37.61
C PRO A 506 10.91 11.11 -37.33
N ASP A 507 10.54 9.90 -36.91
CA ASP A 507 11.48 8.87 -36.45
C ASP A 507 11.45 7.64 -37.39
N ASN A 508 12.62 7.25 -37.91
CA ASN A 508 12.80 6.02 -38.69
C ASN A 508 12.38 4.80 -37.85
N ILE A 509 11.74 3.79 -38.46
CA ILE A 509 11.56 2.48 -37.81
C ILE A 509 12.95 1.87 -37.61
N VAL A 510 13.20 1.34 -36.40
CA VAL A 510 14.50 0.75 -36.05
C VAL A 510 14.29 -0.61 -35.40
N THR A 511 14.86 -1.65 -36.01
CA THR A 511 14.99 -2.97 -35.38
C THR A 511 16.42 -3.13 -34.87
N LEU A 512 16.58 -3.60 -33.64
CA LEU A 512 17.87 -3.88 -33.02
C LEU A 512 18.07 -5.38 -32.81
N PHE A 513 19.09 -5.93 -33.46
CA PHE A 513 19.55 -7.30 -33.23
C PHE A 513 20.74 -7.30 -32.27
N MET A 514 20.71 -8.17 -31.27
CA MET A 514 21.75 -8.31 -30.26
C MET A 514 22.26 -9.75 -30.22
N ALA A 515 23.57 -9.94 -30.11
CA ALA A 515 24.18 -11.25 -29.91
C ALA A 515 25.34 -11.19 -28.90
N LYS A 516 25.62 -12.33 -28.27
CA LYS A 516 26.73 -12.50 -27.31
C LYS A 516 28.10 -12.50 -27.99
N LYS A 517 28.16 -12.83 -29.28
CA LYS A 517 29.37 -12.89 -30.09
C LYS A 517 29.25 -11.97 -31.31
N GLU A 518 30.39 -11.52 -31.81
CA GLU A 518 30.47 -10.69 -33.01
C GLU A 518 30.07 -11.46 -34.28
N GLU A 519 30.43 -12.75 -34.35
CA GLU A 519 30.27 -13.57 -35.55
C GLU A 519 28.79 -13.69 -36.03
N PRO A 520 27.79 -14.00 -35.18
CA PRO A 520 26.38 -13.98 -35.60
C PRO A 520 25.93 -12.63 -36.20
N ILE A 521 26.35 -11.52 -35.59
CA ILE A 521 26.04 -10.16 -36.07
C ILE A 521 26.71 -9.89 -37.41
N ALA A 522 27.98 -10.26 -37.57
CA ALA A 522 28.71 -10.11 -38.84
C ALA A 522 28.06 -10.90 -39.98
N ARG A 523 27.60 -12.14 -39.70
CA ARG A 523 26.89 -12.98 -40.68
C ARG A 523 25.53 -12.38 -41.06
N LEU A 524 24.76 -11.92 -40.08
CA LEU A 524 23.48 -11.27 -40.33
C LEU A 524 23.68 -9.97 -41.13
N HIS A 525 24.61 -9.12 -40.74
CA HIS A 525 24.96 -7.91 -41.47
C HIS A 525 25.30 -8.20 -42.94
N ALA A 526 26.14 -9.21 -43.21
CA ALA A 526 26.50 -9.59 -44.58
C ALA A 526 25.29 -10.03 -45.43
N ILE A 527 24.35 -10.76 -44.82
CA ILE A 527 23.11 -11.19 -45.48
C ILE A 527 22.20 -10.00 -45.75
N LEU A 528 21.94 -9.15 -44.75
CA LEU A 528 21.04 -8.00 -44.89
C LEU A 528 21.57 -6.98 -45.90
N ALA A 529 22.88 -6.68 -45.87
CA ALA A 529 23.53 -5.76 -46.80
C ALA A 529 23.43 -6.21 -48.27
N GLN A 530 23.32 -7.51 -48.54
CA GLN A 530 23.17 -8.07 -49.89
C GLN A 530 21.71 -8.29 -50.30
N SER A 531 20.85 -8.59 -49.33
CA SER A 531 19.48 -9.08 -49.58
C SER A 531 18.43 -7.98 -49.54
N ILE A 532 18.76 -6.81 -48.98
CA ILE A 532 17.81 -5.73 -48.73
C ILE A 532 18.40 -4.40 -49.21
N PRO A 533 18.00 -3.90 -50.40
CA PRO A 533 18.49 -2.62 -50.91
C PRO A 533 17.95 -1.44 -50.10
N GLY A 534 18.83 -0.53 -49.67
CA GLY A 534 18.43 0.77 -49.11
C GLY A 534 18.28 0.84 -47.58
N VAL A 535 18.61 -0.22 -46.84
CA VAL A 535 18.69 -0.16 -45.37
C VAL A 535 20.04 0.38 -44.90
N GLU A 536 20.01 1.24 -43.89
CA GLU A 536 21.21 1.65 -43.17
C GLU A 536 21.46 0.67 -42.03
N LEU A 537 22.62 0.02 -42.07
CA LEU A 537 23.04 -0.97 -41.07
C LEU A 537 24.21 -0.40 -40.27
N GLU A 538 24.05 -0.36 -38.96
CA GLU A 538 25.08 0.09 -38.03
C GLU A 538 25.44 -1.06 -37.08
N VAL A 539 26.70 -1.50 -37.13
CA VAL A 539 27.23 -2.49 -36.18
C VAL A 539 28.03 -1.77 -35.12
N PHE A 540 27.69 -1.99 -33.85
CA PHE A 540 28.45 -1.47 -32.73
C PHE A 540 28.44 -2.45 -31.56
N ARG A 541 29.34 -2.22 -30.61
CA ARG A 541 29.34 -2.93 -29.32
C ARG A 541 28.78 -2.01 -28.26
N PHE A 542 27.73 -2.44 -27.56
CA PHE A 542 27.09 -1.60 -26.55
C PHE A 542 27.99 -1.49 -25.30
N GLN A 543 28.37 -0.28 -24.93
CA GLN A 543 29.27 0.01 -23.79
C GLN A 543 28.52 0.31 -22.48
N GLY A 544 27.31 -0.26 -22.31
CA GLY A 544 26.49 -0.09 -21.11
C GLY A 544 27.19 -0.50 -19.80
N LYS A 545 26.59 -0.14 -18.65
CA LYS A 545 27.06 -0.59 -17.32
C LYS A 545 26.95 -2.12 -17.24
N GLU A 546 28.02 -2.79 -16.82
CA GLU A 546 28.16 -4.27 -16.79
C GLU A 546 26.90 -5.02 -16.30
N GLU A 547 26.60 -6.14 -16.97
CA GLU A 547 25.40 -6.98 -16.77
C GLU A 547 25.24 -7.55 -15.35
N PRO A 548 23.99 -7.69 -14.85
CA PRO A 548 23.71 -8.50 -13.68
C PRO A 548 23.78 -10.00 -14.01
N ALA A 549 24.53 -10.75 -13.20
CA ALA A 549 24.67 -12.20 -13.34
C ALA A 549 23.33 -12.96 -13.23
N ALA A 550 23.20 -14.05 -13.98
CA ALA A 550 22.07 -14.98 -13.87
C ALA A 550 21.95 -15.55 -12.44
N PRO A 551 20.73 -15.67 -11.87
CA PRO A 551 20.56 -16.14 -10.50
C PRO A 551 20.84 -17.65 -10.38
N PRO A 552 21.55 -18.09 -9.31
CA PRO A 552 21.77 -19.50 -9.02
C PRO A 552 20.50 -20.19 -8.49
N PRO A 553 20.45 -21.53 -8.42
CA PRO A 553 19.30 -22.26 -7.90
C PRO A 553 19.01 -21.91 -6.43
N LEU A 554 17.73 -21.88 -6.09
CA LEU A 554 17.16 -21.50 -4.79
C LEU A 554 17.76 -22.28 -3.61
N ALA A 555 18.80 -21.71 -3.00
CA ALA A 555 19.14 -21.93 -1.60
C ALA A 555 18.65 -20.71 -0.80
N ALA A 556 17.93 -20.98 0.30
CA ALA A 556 17.43 -20.04 1.32
C ALA A 556 17.37 -18.57 0.88
N THR A 557 16.23 -18.16 0.33
CA THR A 557 15.93 -16.83 -0.17
C THR A 557 16.48 -15.71 0.72
N SER A 558 17.53 -15.04 0.25
CA SER A 558 17.80 -13.66 0.60
C SER A 558 16.99 -12.74 -0.31
N LEU A 559 15.97 -12.09 0.27
CA LEU A 559 15.24 -11.02 -0.41
C LEU A 559 16.22 -9.98 -0.97
N PRO A 560 16.02 -9.50 -2.21
CA PRO A 560 16.79 -8.37 -2.73
C PRO A 560 16.58 -7.14 -1.83
N ARG A 561 17.68 -6.46 -1.51
CA ARG A 561 17.68 -5.19 -0.75
C ARG A 561 16.72 -4.21 -1.44
N GLY A 562 15.61 -3.86 -0.77
CA GLY A 562 14.64 -2.86 -1.24
C GLY A 562 13.19 -3.33 -1.43
N SER A 563 12.88 -4.64 -1.36
CA SER A 563 11.49 -5.11 -1.37
C SER A 563 10.84 -5.06 0.02
N ALA A 564 9.60 -4.59 0.09
CA ALA A 564 8.81 -4.56 1.32
C ALA A 564 8.59 -5.98 1.89
N PRO A 565 8.98 -6.26 3.16
CA PRO A 565 8.81 -7.58 3.75
C PRO A 565 7.33 -7.98 3.82
N SER A 566 7.06 -9.27 3.72
CA SER A 566 5.70 -9.82 3.69
C SER A 566 5.44 -10.76 4.86
N ALA A 567 4.23 -10.73 5.40
CA ALA A 567 3.80 -11.55 6.52
C ALA A 567 2.41 -12.16 6.30
N VAL A 568 2.24 -13.42 6.68
CA VAL A 568 0.95 -14.06 6.84
C VAL A 568 0.70 -14.28 8.33
N LEU A 569 -0.35 -13.67 8.86
CA LEU A 569 -0.78 -13.84 10.24
C LEU A 569 -1.85 -14.93 10.28
N ILE A 570 -1.57 -16.00 11.02
CA ILE A 570 -2.47 -17.14 11.13
C ILE A 570 -3.10 -17.12 12.51
N ASN A 571 -4.43 -17.07 12.54
CA ASN A 571 -5.22 -16.99 13.76
C ASN A 571 -6.36 -18.01 13.79
N THR A 572 -6.89 -18.24 14.99
CA THR A 572 -8.12 -19.01 15.23
C THR A 572 -9.10 -18.16 16.05
N TYR A 573 -10.39 -18.32 15.78
CA TYR A 573 -11.45 -17.67 16.53
C TYR A 573 -12.22 -18.67 17.39
N TYR A 574 -12.85 -18.23 18.46
CA TYR A 574 -13.66 -19.13 19.28
C TYR A 574 -14.84 -19.69 18.46
N ASP A 575 -15.05 -21.01 18.56
CA ASP A 575 -16.14 -21.70 17.85
C ASP A 575 -17.51 -21.11 18.18
N ALA A 576 -17.74 -20.70 19.44
CA ALA A 576 -18.96 -20.03 19.86
C ALA A 576 -19.19 -18.68 19.14
N PHE A 577 -18.12 -17.91 18.94
CA PHE A 577 -18.18 -16.66 18.18
C PHE A 577 -18.50 -16.94 16.71
N LEU A 578 -17.77 -17.87 16.06
CA LEU A 578 -18.01 -18.22 14.66
C LEU A 578 -19.43 -18.73 14.43
N ALA A 579 -19.92 -19.62 15.30
CA ALA A 579 -21.28 -20.14 15.25
C ALA A 579 -22.33 -19.03 15.39
N SER A 580 -22.13 -18.08 16.32
CA SER A 580 -23.00 -16.92 16.47
C SER A 580 -22.96 -16.02 15.23
N PHE A 581 -21.75 -15.72 14.73
CA PHE A 581 -21.51 -14.80 13.64
C PHE A 581 -22.24 -15.22 12.35
N TYR A 582 -22.15 -16.50 11.98
CA TYR A 582 -22.80 -17.05 10.78
C TYR A 582 -24.28 -17.39 10.98
N ARG A 583 -24.75 -17.58 12.22
CA ARG A 583 -26.18 -17.70 12.51
C ARG A 583 -26.89 -16.36 12.31
N ASP A 584 -26.26 -15.28 12.75
CA ASP A 584 -26.84 -13.93 12.66
C ASP A 584 -26.66 -13.33 11.25
N ARG A 585 -25.78 -13.91 10.42
CA ARG A 585 -25.48 -13.52 9.03
C ARG A 585 -25.46 -14.73 8.08
N PRO A 586 -26.58 -15.44 7.88
CA PRO A 586 -26.61 -16.66 7.08
C PRO A 586 -26.22 -16.44 5.62
N GLU A 587 -26.42 -15.24 5.08
CA GLU A 587 -26.07 -14.83 3.72
C GLU A 587 -24.55 -14.94 3.44
N LEU A 588 -23.71 -14.80 4.47
CA LEU A 588 -22.26 -14.90 4.31
C LEU A 588 -21.80 -16.31 3.96
N LYS A 589 -22.56 -17.36 4.28
CA LYS A 589 -22.19 -18.75 3.93
C LYS A 589 -22.11 -18.98 2.42
N SER A 590 -22.88 -18.22 1.64
CA SER A 590 -22.84 -18.23 0.19
C SER A 590 -21.89 -17.19 -0.42
N ALA A 591 -21.41 -16.24 0.38
CA ALA A 591 -20.53 -15.17 -0.10
C ALA A 591 -19.12 -15.69 -0.44
N GLY A 592 -18.37 -14.88 -1.19
CA GLY A 592 -16.99 -15.19 -1.54
C GLY A 592 -16.02 -15.02 -0.36
N TYR A 593 -14.82 -15.59 -0.47
CA TYR A 593 -13.81 -15.57 0.62
C TYR A 593 -13.55 -14.17 1.17
N PHE A 594 -13.28 -13.20 0.28
CA PHE A 594 -12.92 -11.83 0.69
C PHE A 594 -14.06 -11.14 1.47
N ALA A 595 -15.31 -11.28 1.01
CA ALA A 595 -16.46 -10.68 1.68
C ALA A 595 -16.69 -11.27 3.09
N GLN A 596 -16.45 -12.58 3.26
CA GLN A 596 -16.53 -13.21 4.58
C GLN A 596 -15.39 -12.75 5.50
N LEU A 597 -14.16 -12.67 4.99
CA LEU A 597 -13.00 -12.19 5.77
C LEU A 597 -13.20 -10.74 6.22
N GLU A 598 -13.62 -9.85 5.31
CA GLU A 598 -13.91 -8.45 5.61
C GLU A 598 -15.02 -8.31 6.67
N ALA A 599 -16.06 -9.13 6.59
CA ALA A 599 -17.13 -9.13 7.60
C ALA A 599 -16.65 -9.62 8.97
N LEU A 600 -15.80 -10.67 9.01
CA LEU A 600 -15.20 -11.19 10.24
C LEU A 600 -14.28 -10.14 10.89
N GLN A 601 -13.37 -9.52 10.13
CA GLN A 601 -12.49 -8.46 10.61
C GLN A 601 -13.29 -7.21 11.00
N GLY A 602 -14.33 -6.88 10.24
CA GLY A 602 -15.27 -5.81 10.54
C GLY A 602 -16.06 -6.01 11.84
N SER A 603 -16.03 -7.20 12.44
CA SER A 603 -16.60 -7.44 13.77
C SER A 603 -15.71 -6.93 14.92
N LEU A 604 -14.43 -6.66 14.64
CA LEU A 604 -13.40 -6.29 15.63
C LEU A 604 -13.24 -7.34 16.75
N PHE A 605 -13.45 -8.61 16.44
CA PHE A 605 -13.30 -9.69 17.41
C PHE A 605 -11.85 -10.15 17.54
N GLY A 606 -11.42 -10.46 18.78
CA GLY A 606 -10.08 -10.95 19.08
C GLY A 606 -9.01 -9.96 18.59
N ASP A 607 -7.99 -10.49 17.91
CA ASP A 607 -6.91 -9.69 17.33
C ASP A 607 -7.22 -9.14 15.92
N SER A 608 -8.44 -9.39 15.38
CA SER A 608 -8.96 -8.91 14.09
C SER A 608 -7.86 -8.79 13.00
N ASP A 609 -7.61 -7.57 12.52
CA ASP A 609 -6.54 -7.13 11.64
C ASP A 609 -5.59 -6.15 12.39
N PHE A 610 -5.55 -6.19 13.72
CA PHE A 610 -4.85 -5.19 14.53
C PHE A 610 -3.33 -5.35 14.39
N TYR A 611 -2.85 -6.59 14.39
CA TYR A 611 -1.43 -6.90 14.22
C TYR A 611 -0.97 -6.65 12.78
N SER A 612 -1.73 -7.14 11.79
CA SER A 612 -1.43 -6.96 10.38
C SER A 612 -1.50 -5.49 9.98
N GLY A 613 -2.52 -4.75 10.43
CA GLY A 613 -2.63 -3.31 10.23
C GLY A 613 -1.51 -2.52 10.92
N GLY A 614 -1.03 -2.98 12.08
CA GLY A 614 0.15 -2.43 12.74
C GLY A 614 1.44 -2.62 11.93
N LEU A 615 1.68 -3.83 11.42
CA LEU A 615 2.84 -4.14 10.57
C LEU A 615 2.78 -3.42 9.22
N ALA A 616 1.59 -3.33 8.61
CA ALA A 616 1.40 -2.66 7.34
C ALA A 616 1.77 -1.18 7.39
N ARG A 617 1.50 -0.50 8.51
CA ARG A 617 1.97 0.88 8.76
C ARG A 617 3.49 1.03 8.79
N GLN A 618 4.22 -0.06 8.97
CA GLN A 618 5.69 -0.11 8.92
C GLN A 618 6.22 -0.57 7.55
N GLY A 619 5.35 -0.57 6.52
CA GLY A 619 5.71 -0.96 5.16
C GLY A 619 5.74 -2.47 4.92
N TRP A 620 5.14 -3.29 5.79
CA TRP A 620 4.97 -4.71 5.53
C TRP A 620 3.75 -4.98 4.64
N ARG A 621 3.82 -6.01 3.80
CA ARG A 621 2.66 -6.57 3.11
C ARG A 621 2.07 -7.67 3.98
N CYS A 622 0.84 -7.52 4.45
CA CYS A 622 0.25 -8.46 5.41
C CYS A 622 -1.02 -9.12 4.87
N HIS A 623 -1.20 -10.39 5.23
CA HIS A 623 -2.42 -11.16 4.98
C HIS A 623 -2.84 -11.88 6.25
N ASP A 624 -4.11 -11.81 6.61
CA ASP A 624 -4.67 -12.51 7.76
C ASP A 624 -5.42 -13.77 7.32
N LEU A 625 -5.19 -14.88 8.02
CA LEU A 625 -5.87 -16.15 7.80
C LEU A 625 -6.55 -16.60 9.09
N ILE A 626 -7.88 -16.76 9.06
CA ILE A 626 -8.66 -17.36 10.14
C ILE A 626 -8.89 -18.84 9.79
N VAL A 627 -7.99 -19.70 10.23
CA VAL A 627 -7.86 -21.05 9.65
C VAL A 627 -8.87 -22.07 10.19
N ASN A 628 -9.45 -21.82 11.37
CA ASN A 628 -10.48 -22.69 11.92
C ASN A 628 -11.91 -22.33 11.46
N CYS A 629 -12.08 -21.26 10.68
CA CYS A 629 -13.38 -20.90 10.12
C CYS A 629 -13.67 -21.72 8.84
N ALA A 630 -14.40 -22.82 9.00
CA ALA A 630 -14.65 -23.76 7.92
C ALA A 630 -15.39 -23.13 6.72
N GLU A 631 -16.38 -22.27 6.97
CA GLU A 631 -17.15 -21.56 5.93
C GLU A 631 -16.23 -20.66 5.08
N LEU A 632 -15.37 -19.89 5.74
CA LEU A 632 -14.39 -19.02 5.09
C LEU A 632 -13.39 -19.84 4.25
N GLN A 633 -12.80 -20.88 4.85
CA GLN A 633 -11.79 -21.70 4.17
C GLN A 633 -12.38 -22.50 3.00
N THR A 634 -13.63 -22.95 3.12
CA THR A 634 -14.35 -23.64 2.04
C THR A 634 -14.61 -22.70 0.86
N ALA A 635 -15.00 -21.45 1.13
CA ALA A 635 -15.16 -20.45 0.07
C ALA A 635 -13.85 -20.20 -0.68
N TRP A 636 -12.73 -20.06 0.06
CA TRP A 636 -11.41 -19.93 -0.55
C TRP A 636 -11.03 -21.12 -1.42
N ALA A 637 -11.21 -22.34 -0.90
CA ALA A 637 -10.86 -23.58 -1.58
C ALA A 637 -11.66 -23.74 -2.89
N ARG A 638 -12.97 -23.47 -2.84
CA ARG A 638 -13.87 -23.46 -4.01
C ARG A 638 -13.41 -22.47 -5.08
N GLU A 639 -13.09 -21.24 -4.68
CA GLU A 639 -12.67 -20.17 -5.59
C GLU A 639 -11.29 -20.42 -6.23
N ASN A 640 -10.45 -21.21 -5.57
CA ASN A 640 -9.07 -21.49 -5.98
C ASN A 640 -8.86 -22.89 -6.58
N GLY A 641 -9.95 -23.64 -6.80
CA GLY A 641 -9.90 -25.00 -7.35
C GLY A 641 -9.08 -25.97 -6.50
N PHE A 642 -9.06 -25.79 -5.18
CA PHE A 642 -8.28 -26.59 -4.25
C PHE A 642 -9.21 -27.44 -3.37
N SER A 643 -8.75 -28.63 -2.99
CA SER A 643 -9.46 -29.52 -2.07
C SER A 643 -8.46 -30.07 -1.07
N GLY A 644 -8.81 -30.02 0.22
CA GLY A 644 -7.96 -30.45 1.32
C GLY A 644 -8.62 -30.19 2.67
N THR A 645 -7.98 -30.66 3.73
CA THR A 645 -8.32 -30.32 5.12
C THR A 645 -8.01 -28.86 5.43
N LEU A 646 -8.55 -28.30 6.53
CA LEU A 646 -8.29 -26.90 6.91
C LEU A 646 -6.78 -26.57 7.03
N PRO A 647 -5.92 -27.43 7.64
CA PRO A 647 -4.48 -27.18 7.65
C PRO A 647 -3.82 -27.22 6.27
N GLU A 648 -4.28 -28.10 5.38
CA GLU A 648 -3.78 -28.17 3.99
C GLU A 648 -4.20 -26.96 3.17
N ILE A 649 -5.42 -26.45 3.38
CA ILE A 649 -5.89 -25.20 2.77
C ILE A 649 -5.04 -24.02 3.26
N ALA A 650 -4.78 -23.93 4.57
CA ALA A 650 -3.94 -22.87 5.13
C ALA A 650 -2.50 -22.95 4.62
N ALA A 651 -1.93 -24.16 4.52
CA ALA A 651 -0.60 -24.36 3.95
C ALA A 651 -0.54 -23.97 2.47
N GLU A 652 -1.58 -24.30 1.69
CA GLU A 652 -1.69 -23.89 0.29
C GLU A 652 -1.84 -22.37 0.14
N GLN A 653 -2.61 -21.71 1.02
CA GLN A 653 -2.69 -20.25 1.08
C GLN A 653 -1.30 -19.64 1.33
N VAL A 654 -0.56 -20.15 2.31
CA VAL A 654 0.83 -19.72 2.60
C VAL A 654 1.74 -19.98 1.39
N ARG A 655 1.64 -21.15 0.75
CA ARG A 655 2.43 -21.49 -0.44
C ARG A 655 2.20 -20.51 -1.58
N ARG A 656 0.95 -20.16 -1.87
CA ARG A 656 0.59 -19.21 -2.94
C ARG A 656 1.05 -17.78 -2.63
N LEU A 657 1.01 -17.39 -1.36
CA LEU A 657 1.46 -16.07 -0.91
C LEU A 657 2.99 -15.96 -0.80
N ALA A 658 3.68 -17.08 -0.55
CA ALA A 658 5.13 -17.19 -0.37
C ALA A 658 5.72 -16.09 0.55
N PRO A 659 5.24 -15.95 1.80
CA PRO A 659 5.61 -14.85 2.66
C PRO A 659 7.02 -14.99 3.25
N ASP A 660 7.61 -13.87 3.64
CA ASP A 660 8.87 -13.86 4.41
C ASP A 660 8.67 -14.37 5.83
N LEU A 661 7.48 -14.08 6.40
CA LEU A 661 7.09 -14.41 7.76
C LEU A 661 5.73 -15.11 7.77
N VAL A 662 5.63 -16.21 8.51
CA VAL A 662 4.37 -16.70 9.05
C VAL A 662 4.35 -16.40 10.54
N TYR A 663 3.31 -15.72 11.00
CA TYR A 663 3.13 -15.36 12.40
C TYR A 663 1.91 -16.10 12.97
N LEU A 664 2.17 -17.13 13.77
CA LEU A 664 1.13 -17.94 14.41
C LEU A 664 0.65 -17.23 15.69
N GLN A 665 -0.57 -16.69 15.65
CA GLN A 665 -1.20 -16.05 16.81
C GLN A 665 -1.76 -17.07 17.81
N ASP A 666 -1.98 -18.31 17.38
CA ASP A 666 -2.44 -19.42 18.21
C ASP A 666 -1.47 -20.61 18.16
N LEU A 667 -0.79 -20.89 19.27
CA LEU A 667 0.13 -22.03 19.38
C LEU A 667 -0.58 -23.40 19.42
N ASN A 668 -1.91 -23.47 19.51
CA ASN A 668 -2.61 -24.75 19.33
C ASN A 668 -2.44 -25.30 17.90
N LEU A 669 -2.16 -24.42 16.92
CA LEU A 669 -1.82 -24.81 15.55
C LEU A 669 -0.37 -25.32 15.40
N CYS A 670 0.48 -25.08 16.40
CA CYS A 670 1.92 -25.30 16.36
C CYS A 670 2.30 -26.80 16.49
N SER A 671 1.71 -27.67 15.66
CA SER A 671 2.07 -29.09 15.57
C SER A 671 3.24 -29.29 14.61
N GLY A 672 4.08 -30.30 14.86
CA GLY A 672 5.19 -30.62 13.95
C GLY A 672 4.73 -30.91 12.52
N GLY A 673 3.55 -31.53 12.35
CA GLY A 673 2.94 -31.77 11.04
C GLY A 673 2.58 -30.48 10.30
N PHE A 674 1.91 -29.53 10.97
CA PHE A 674 1.54 -28.25 10.36
C PHE A 674 2.79 -27.41 10.05
N LEU A 675 3.75 -27.33 10.98
CA LEU A 675 5.00 -26.61 10.75
C LEU A 675 5.80 -27.18 9.58
N ALA A 676 5.79 -28.51 9.38
CA ALA A 676 6.43 -29.16 8.25
C ALA A 676 5.79 -28.80 6.90
N LEU A 677 4.47 -28.58 6.86
CA LEU A 677 3.77 -28.09 5.66
C LEU A 677 4.13 -26.64 5.32
N LEU A 678 4.32 -25.80 6.34
CA LEU A 678 4.64 -24.39 6.13
C LEU A 678 6.11 -24.16 5.75
N ARG A 679 7.03 -24.93 6.36
CA ARG A 679 8.48 -24.69 6.32
C ARG A 679 9.07 -24.47 4.92
N PRO A 680 8.70 -25.24 3.87
CA PRO A 680 9.28 -25.07 2.55
C PRO A 680 8.90 -23.76 1.85
N HIS A 681 7.95 -23.01 2.40
CA HIS A 681 7.30 -21.88 1.73
C HIS A 681 7.48 -20.54 2.45
N VAL A 682 8.28 -20.49 3.51
CA VAL A 682 8.42 -19.32 4.38
C VAL A 682 9.84 -19.17 4.90
N GLY A 683 10.32 -17.92 5.02
CA GLY A 683 11.63 -17.61 5.56
C GLY A 683 11.73 -17.75 7.08
N LEU A 684 10.71 -17.30 7.80
CA LEU A 684 10.63 -17.25 9.26
C LEU A 684 9.23 -17.69 9.76
N ILE A 685 9.18 -18.54 10.79
CA ILE A 685 7.94 -18.85 11.51
C ILE A 685 8.07 -18.35 12.95
N ALA A 686 7.26 -17.35 13.28
CA ALA A 686 7.11 -16.81 14.62
C ALA A 686 5.85 -17.38 15.27
N GLY A 687 5.93 -17.71 16.56
CA GLY A 687 4.76 -18.04 17.38
C GLY A 687 4.48 -16.96 18.42
N GLN A 688 3.21 -16.75 18.76
CA GLN A 688 2.80 -15.85 19.84
C GLN A 688 2.12 -16.63 20.95
N ILE A 689 2.41 -16.29 22.21
CA ILE A 689 1.74 -16.90 23.36
C ILE A 689 1.44 -15.91 24.49
N ALA A 690 0.19 -15.91 24.93
CA ALA A 690 -0.34 -15.13 26.06
C ALA A 690 -1.34 -15.97 26.90
N SER A 691 -1.24 -17.30 26.82
CA SER A 691 -2.12 -18.27 27.48
C SER A 691 -1.30 -19.46 28.02
N PRO A 692 -1.91 -20.43 28.73
CA PRO A 692 -1.24 -21.69 29.03
C PRO A 692 -0.68 -22.33 27.75
N LEU A 693 0.53 -22.87 27.86
CA LEU A 693 1.21 -23.50 26.73
C LEU A 693 0.49 -24.82 26.34
N PRO A 694 0.14 -25.03 25.06
CA PRO A 694 -0.45 -26.30 24.64
C PRO A 694 0.53 -27.46 24.82
N SER A 695 0.08 -28.58 25.41
CA SER A 695 0.95 -29.71 25.78
C SER A 695 1.63 -30.42 24.61
N GLY A 696 1.12 -30.24 23.39
CA GLY A 696 1.65 -30.83 22.15
C GLY A 696 2.32 -29.84 21.19
N ALA A 697 2.54 -28.59 21.60
CA ALA A 697 3.15 -27.59 20.73
C ALA A 697 4.64 -27.89 20.45
N ASP A 698 5.01 -27.99 19.18
CA ASP A 698 6.39 -28.13 18.72
C ASP A 698 7.09 -26.77 18.70
N LEU A 699 7.55 -26.33 19.87
CA LEU A 699 8.25 -25.04 20.01
C LEU A 699 9.61 -25.02 19.30
N LYS A 700 10.24 -26.17 19.10
CA LYS A 700 11.54 -26.26 18.41
C LYS A 700 11.40 -26.03 16.91
N GLY A 701 10.22 -26.30 16.37
CA GLY A 701 9.89 -25.95 15.00
C GLY A 701 9.71 -24.44 14.77
N LEU A 702 9.65 -23.60 15.80
CA LEU A 702 9.56 -22.14 15.64
C LEU A 702 10.95 -21.51 15.55
N ASP A 703 11.09 -20.45 14.75
CA ASP A 703 12.33 -19.67 14.70
C ASP A 703 12.42 -18.65 15.84
N LEU A 704 11.27 -18.14 16.29
CA LEU A 704 11.17 -17.29 17.48
C LEU A 704 9.78 -17.35 18.11
N ILE A 705 9.71 -16.96 19.39
CA ILE A 705 8.45 -16.81 20.12
C ILE A 705 8.30 -15.38 20.65
N VAL A 706 7.13 -14.81 20.46
CA VAL A 706 6.73 -13.53 21.05
C VAL A 706 5.77 -13.81 22.20
N SER A 707 6.02 -13.22 23.37
CA SER A 707 5.10 -13.37 24.50
C SER A 707 4.88 -12.06 25.23
N SER A 708 3.65 -11.86 25.71
CA SER A 708 3.30 -10.78 26.62
C SER A 708 3.52 -11.16 28.09
N PHE A 709 4.05 -12.35 28.38
CA PHE A 709 4.47 -12.79 29.70
C PHE A 709 5.99 -12.71 29.87
N PRO A 710 6.52 -11.82 30.74
CA PRO A 710 7.96 -11.69 30.96
C PRO A 710 8.63 -13.01 31.39
N HIS A 711 7.98 -13.77 32.27
CA HIS A 711 8.48 -15.06 32.75
C HIS A 711 8.50 -16.15 31.67
N PHE A 712 7.63 -16.08 30.66
CA PHE A 712 7.69 -17.01 29.53
C PHE A 712 8.89 -16.70 28.65
N VAL A 713 9.15 -15.42 28.37
CA VAL A 713 10.34 -14.99 27.60
C VAL A 713 11.62 -15.51 28.27
N GLU A 714 11.74 -15.37 29.58
CA GLU A 714 12.88 -15.89 30.33
C GLU A 714 13.00 -17.41 30.21
N ARG A 715 11.92 -18.17 30.45
CA ARG A 715 11.90 -19.64 30.35
C ARG A 715 12.27 -20.13 28.95
N PHE A 716 11.75 -19.48 27.90
CA PHE A 716 12.08 -19.85 26.52
C PHE A 716 13.53 -19.56 26.17
N ARG A 717 14.08 -18.41 26.61
CA ARG A 717 15.51 -18.09 26.41
C ARG A 717 16.42 -19.07 27.14
N GLN A 718 16.06 -19.48 28.37
CA GLN A 718 16.77 -20.53 29.11
C GLN A 718 16.72 -21.88 28.39
N ALA A 719 15.65 -22.14 27.64
CA ALA A 719 15.52 -23.32 26.77
C ALA A 719 16.22 -23.17 25.41
N GLY A 720 16.94 -22.06 25.16
CA GLY A 720 17.65 -21.79 23.91
C GLY A 720 16.76 -21.33 22.75
N ILE A 721 15.52 -20.90 23.04
CA ILE A 721 14.55 -20.43 22.05
C ILE A 721 14.58 -18.89 22.00
N THR A 722 14.86 -18.35 20.82
CA THR A 722 14.82 -16.89 20.56
C THR A 722 13.45 -16.35 20.95
N SER A 723 13.40 -15.44 21.94
CA SER A 723 12.13 -14.96 22.46
C SER A 723 12.11 -13.46 22.76
N TYR A 724 11.00 -12.81 22.45
CA TYR A 724 10.81 -11.38 22.62
C TYR A 724 9.60 -11.07 23.50
N TYR A 725 9.77 -10.10 24.39
CA TYR A 725 8.67 -9.55 25.17
C TYR A 725 7.90 -8.51 24.35
N GLN A 726 6.58 -8.69 24.24
CA GLN A 726 5.68 -7.73 23.62
C GLN A 726 4.41 -7.62 24.46
N PRO A 727 4.18 -6.51 25.18
CA PRO A 727 2.93 -6.28 25.87
C PRO A 727 1.75 -6.23 24.90
N LEU A 728 0.57 -6.63 25.36
CA LEU A 728 -0.69 -6.44 24.65
C LEU A 728 -1.02 -4.93 24.52
N ALA A 729 -2.05 -4.61 23.74
CA ALA A 729 -2.38 -3.23 23.38
C ALA A 729 -3.86 -3.07 22.99
N PHE A 730 -4.21 -1.84 22.63
CA PHE A 730 -5.52 -1.43 22.15
C PHE A 730 -5.45 -0.97 20.68
N GLU A 731 -6.52 -1.16 19.92
CA GLU A 731 -6.66 -0.61 18.56
C GLU A 731 -7.58 0.62 18.59
N PRO A 732 -7.06 1.84 18.37
CA PRO A 732 -7.87 3.06 18.40
C PRO A 732 -9.06 3.07 17.43
N ARG A 733 -8.99 2.37 16.28
CA ARG A 733 -10.12 2.23 15.33
C ARG A 733 -11.38 1.65 15.97
N VAL A 734 -11.25 0.93 17.08
CA VAL A 734 -12.39 0.46 17.88
C VAL A 734 -13.29 1.63 18.27
N LEU A 735 -12.72 2.79 18.62
CA LEU A 735 -13.50 3.96 19.07
C LEU A 735 -14.38 4.56 17.97
N ASP A 736 -14.06 4.35 16.70
CA ASP A 736 -14.85 4.82 15.57
C ASP A 736 -16.17 4.05 15.42
N ALA A 737 -16.22 2.82 15.97
CA ALA A 737 -17.39 1.95 15.94
C ALA A 737 -18.28 2.09 17.19
N LEU A 738 -17.95 2.99 18.13
CA LEU A 738 -18.58 3.08 19.45
C LEU A 738 -19.28 4.42 19.69
N PRO A 739 -20.36 4.43 20.49
CA PRO A 739 -21.00 5.67 20.89
C PRO A 739 -20.08 6.50 21.80
N ARG A 740 -20.06 7.82 21.61
CA ARG A 740 -19.34 8.76 22.48
C ARG A 740 -20.26 9.23 23.59
N LEU A 741 -20.18 8.56 24.75
CA LEU A 741 -20.96 8.92 25.93
C LEU A 741 -20.09 9.67 26.95
N PRO A 742 -20.54 10.82 27.47
CA PRO A 742 -19.95 11.43 28.66
C PRO A 742 -19.92 10.43 29.81
N PHE A 743 -18.85 10.45 30.61
CA PHE A 743 -18.60 9.43 31.64
C PHE A 743 -19.79 9.29 32.61
N GLU A 744 -20.40 10.40 33.01
CA GLU A 744 -21.51 10.45 33.95
C GLU A 744 -22.83 9.91 33.35
N GLN A 745 -22.95 9.90 32.03
CA GLN A 745 -24.14 9.43 31.30
C GLN A 745 -24.05 7.94 30.91
N ARG A 746 -22.94 7.28 31.27
CA ARG A 746 -22.72 5.87 30.95
C ARG A 746 -23.69 4.98 31.76
N PRO A 747 -24.47 4.12 31.08
CA PRO A 747 -25.57 3.38 31.71
C PRO A 747 -25.08 2.23 32.60
N VAL A 748 -23.90 1.65 32.32
CA VAL A 748 -23.37 0.54 33.11
C VAL A 748 -22.50 1.11 34.23
N ALA A 749 -22.96 0.97 35.47
CA ALA A 749 -22.25 1.49 36.63
C ALA A 749 -20.91 0.77 36.83
N CYS A 750 -20.93 -0.57 36.82
CA CYS A 750 -19.76 -1.41 37.00
C CYS A 750 -19.93 -2.71 36.20
N SER A 751 -18.96 -3.05 35.35
CA SER A 751 -18.99 -4.26 34.52
C SER A 751 -17.83 -5.20 34.80
N PHE A 752 -18.08 -6.49 34.68
CA PHE A 752 -17.07 -7.50 34.38
C PHE A 752 -17.34 -8.13 33.01
N VAL A 753 -16.32 -8.22 32.16
CA VAL A 753 -16.44 -8.87 30.84
C VAL A 753 -15.33 -9.90 30.64
N GLY A 754 -15.68 -11.18 30.73
CA GLY A 754 -14.74 -12.30 30.64
C GLY A 754 -15.32 -13.64 31.10
N GLY A 755 -14.47 -14.67 31.16
CA GLY A 755 -14.88 -16.01 31.57
C GLY A 755 -15.21 -16.13 33.07
N LEU A 756 -16.30 -16.82 33.39
CA LEU A 756 -16.81 -17.04 34.76
C LEU A 756 -16.58 -18.47 35.30
N SER A 757 -15.85 -19.30 34.58
CA SER A 757 -15.68 -20.73 34.92
C SER A 757 -15.12 -20.98 36.34
N PRO A 758 -15.69 -21.95 37.09
CA PRO A 758 -15.17 -22.42 38.39
C PRO A 758 -13.74 -22.95 38.35
N MET A 759 -13.21 -23.30 37.16
CA MET A 759 -11.82 -23.77 37.00
C MET A 759 -10.78 -22.69 37.32
N HIS A 760 -11.19 -21.43 37.49
CA HIS A 760 -10.36 -20.34 37.99
C HIS A 760 -10.62 -20.11 39.48
N GLY A 761 -10.22 -21.05 40.35
CA GLY A 761 -10.68 -21.17 41.74
C GLY A 761 -10.77 -19.86 42.54
N LYS A 762 -9.72 -19.02 42.54
CA LYS A 762 -9.72 -17.71 43.23
C LYS A 762 -10.58 -16.64 42.54
N GLY A 763 -10.76 -16.76 41.22
CA GLY A 763 -11.54 -15.82 40.41
C GLY A 763 -13.05 -15.92 40.63
N TYR A 764 -13.57 -17.12 40.90
CA TYR A 764 -14.99 -17.30 41.23
C TYR A 764 -15.35 -16.63 42.57
N GLN A 765 -14.52 -16.78 43.60
CA GLN A 765 -14.74 -16.20 44.93
C GLN A 765 -14.89 -14.67 44.85
N LEU A 766 -13.96 -14.01 44.15
CA LEU A 766 -14.03 -12.57 43.92
C LEU A 766 -15.34 -12.17 43.20
N MET A 767 -15.69 -12.85 42.11
CA MET A 767 -16.89 -12.49 41.35
C MET A 767 -18.18 -12.72 42.15
N ASP A 768 -18.27 -13.80 42.93
CA ASP A 768 -19.40 -14.11 43.82
C ASP A 768 -19.53 -13.06 44.93
N HIS A 769 -18.41 -12.69 45.56
CA HIS A 769 -18.35 -11.62 46.56
C HIS A 769 -18.86 -10.29 45.98
N LEU A 770 -18.31 -9.86 44.85
CA LEU A 770 -18.68 -8.60 44.20
C LEU A 770 -20.15 -8.59 43.77
N ALA A 771 -20.69 -9.71 43.28
CA ALA A 771 -22.09 -9.84 42.94
C ALA A 771 -23.01 -9.68 44.17
N ARG A 772 -22.55 -9.99 45.38
CA ARG A 772 -23.34 -9.78 46.61
C ARG A 772 -23.24 -8.36 47.17
N THR A 773 -22.06 -7.73 47.05
CA THR A 773 -21.74 -6.50 47.78
C THR A 773 -21.77 -5.22 46.94
N THR A 774 -21.81 -5.33 45.61
CA THR A 774 -21.73 -4.18 44.68
C THR A 774 -22.81 -4.26 43.59
N PRO A 775 -23.04 -3.20 42.79
CA PRO A 775 -23.97 -3.24 41.65
C PRO A 775 -23.33 -3.79 40.36
N ILE A 776 -22.26 -4.59 40.45
CA ILE A 776 -21.58 -5.13 39.27
C ILE A 776 -22.50 -6.02 38.41
N GLU A 777 -22.38 -5.87 37.10
CA GLU A 777 -23.04 -6.65 36.06
C GLU A 777 -22.01 -7.47 35.24
N PHE A 778 -22.44 -8.61 34.68
CA PHE A 778 -21.54 -9.60 34.10
C PHE A 778 -21.87 -9.93 32.65
N TRP A 779 -20.82 -10.03 31.81
CA TRP A 779 -20.89 -10.54 30.45
C TRP A 779 -19.76 -11.53 30.17
N GLY A 780 -20.02 -12.52 29.32
CA GLY A 780 -19.03 -13.51 28.88
C GLY A 780 -19.46 -14.95 29.12
N TYR A 781 -18.59 -15.90 28.81
CA TYR A 781 -18.89 -17.33 28.81
C TYR A 781 -18.76 -17.97 30.21
N GLY A 782 -19.33 -19.16 30.36
CA GLY A 782 -19.19 -20.00 31.57
C GLY A 782 -20.28 -19.83 32.62
N ALA A 783 -21.29 -18.98 32.40
CA ALA A 783 -22.41 -18.83 33.32
C ALA A 783 -23.19 -20.15 33.56
N ASN A 784 -23.27 -21.00 32.53
CA ASN A 784 -23.87 -22.33 32.61
C ASN A 784 -23.13 -23.32 33.53
N THR A 785 -21.90 -23.00 33.94
CA THR A 785 -21.10 -23.82 34.86
C THR A 785 -21.21 -23.36 36.32
N LEU A 786 -21.94 -22.28 36.58
CA LEU A 786 -22.12 -21.74 37.93
C LEU A 786 -23.18 -22.55 38.71
N PRO A 787 -23.08 -22.60 40.05
CA PRO A 787 -24.15 -23.12 40.89
C PRO A 787 -25.49 -22.41 40.62
N ALA A 788 -26.60 -23.14 40.70
CA ALA A 788 -27.94 -22.62 40.40
C ALA A 788 -28.36 -21.46 41.32
N ASP A 789 -27.78 -21.37 42.52
CA ASP A 789 -27.98 -20.32 43.52
C ASP A 789 -26.94 -19.18 43.45
N SER A 790 -26.10 -19.16 42.41
CA SER A 790 -25.06 -18.14 42.25
C SER A 790 -25.68 -16.74 42.08
N PRO A 791 -25.23 -15.74 42.85
CA PRO A 791 -25.70 -14.35 42.76
C PRO A 791 -25.31 -13.67 41.43
N ILE A 792 -24.40 -14.28 40.67
CA ILE A 792 -23.95 -13.80 39.35
C ILE A 792 -25.03 -14.04 38.28
N LEU A 793 -25.75 -15.17 38.35
CA LEU A 793 -26.74 -15.57 37.33
C LEU A 793 -27.81 -14.51 37.02
N PRO A 794 -28.50 -13.89 38.01
CA PRO A 794 -29.50 -12.87 37.72
C PRO A 794 -28.93 -11.57 37.14
N ARG A 795 -27.60 -11.40 37.15
CA ARG A 795 -26.88 -10.22 36.66
C ARG A 795 -26.00 -10.52 35.45
N HIS A 796 -26.15 -11.72 34.88
CA HIS A 796 -25.43 -12.15 33.69
C HIS A 796 -26.26 -11.84 32.45
N HIS A 797 -25.66 -11.13 31.50
CA HIS A 797 -26.33 -10.61 30.30
C HIS A 797 -25.95 -11.38 29.03
N GLY A 798 -25.37 -12.57 29.17
CA GLY A 798 -24.94 -13.40 28.04
C GLY A 798 -23.52 -13.12 27.57
N GLU A 799 -23.16 -13.75 26.44
CA GLU A 799 -21.87 -13.59 25.78
C GLU A 799 -21.88 -12.38 24.83
N VAL A 800 -20.82 -11.59 24.88
CA VAL A 800 -20.62 -10.43 23.99
C VAL A 800 -19.25 -10.52 23.33
N TRP A 801 -19.20 -10.17 22.05
CA TRP A 801 -18.03 -10.36 21.20
C TRP A 801 -17.72 -9.09 20.39
N GLY A 802 -16.45 -8.85 20.10
CA GLY A 802 -15.98 -7.76 19.24
C GLY A 802 -16.64 -6.42 19.56
N LYS A 803 -17.26 -5.77 18.56
CA LYS A 803 -17.99 -4.51 18.71
C LYS A 803 -18.98 -4.47 19.88
N ALA A 804 -19.75 -5.55 20.11
CA ALA A 804 -20.72 -5.57 21.21
C ALA A 804 -20.02 -5.56 22.58
N MET A 805 -18.91 -6.30 22.69
CA MET A 805 -18.08 -6.31 23.90
C MET A 805 -17.47 -4.92 24.17
N PHE A 806 -16.88 -4.29 23.16
CA PHE A 806 -16.36 -2.94 23.28
C PHE A 806 -17.44 -1.90 23.59
N GLY A 807 -18.66 -2.12 23.08
CA GLY A 807 -19.85 -1.33 23.41
C GLY A 807 -20.18 -1.36 24.90
N VAL A 808 -20.09 -2.52 25.55
CA VAL A 808 -20.24 -2.65 27.01
C VAL A 808 -19.16 -1.83 27.71
N LEU A 809 -17.88 -2.01 27.38
CA LEU A 809 -16.78 -1.28 28.03
C LEU A 809 -16.92 0.24 27.89
N ALA A 810 -17.25 0.75 26.70
CA ALA A 810 -17.43 2.18 26.47
C ALA A 810 -18.68 2.73 27.17
N SER A 811 -19.65 1.87 27.49
CA SER A 811 -20.84 2.20 28.25
C SER A 811 -20.67 2.01 29.76
N SER A 812 -19.50 1.55 30.21
CA SER A 812 -19.17 1.32 31.62
C SER A 812 -18.45 2.51 32.23
N ARG A 813 -18.83 2.89 33.45
CA ARG A 813 -18.06 3.83 34.28
C ARG A 813 -16.86 3.12 34.89
N ILE A 814 -17.09 1.97 35.50
CA ILE A 814 -16.06 1.12 36.11
C ILE A 814 -16.04 -0.22 35.38
N THR A 815 -14.85 -0.72 35.05
CA THR A 815 -14.64 -2.10 34.61
C THR A 815 -13.70 -2.81 35.58
N VAL A 816 -14.17 -3.94 36.11
CA VAL A 816 -13.35 -4.81 36.95
C VAL A 816 -12.62 -5.82 36.08
N ASN A 817 -11.31 -5.94 36.32
CA ASN A 817 -10.44 -6.90 35.67
C ASN A 817 -9.77 -7.83 36.70
N ARG A 818 -9.47 -9.06 36.27
CA ARG A 818 -8.63 -10.00 37.02
C ARG A 818 -7.71 -10.76 36.07
N HIS A 819 -6.53 -11.10 36.56
CA HIS A 819 -5.61 -11.96 35.82
C HIS A 819 -5.89 -13.45 36.07
N ILE A 820 -5.55 -14.29 35.09
CA ILE A 820 -5.60 -15.75 35.20
C ILE A 820 -4.31 -16.30 35.83
N ASP A 821 -4.35 -17.53 36.34
CA ASP A 821 -3.25 -18.11 37.13
C ASP A 821 -1.91 -18.19 36.37
N VAL A 822 -1.93 -18.40 35.06
CA VAL A 822 -0.71 -18.46 34.22
C VAL A 822 0.08 -17.15 34.20
N ALA A 823 -0.57 -16.03 34.53
CA ALA A 823 0.07 -14.74 34.64
C ALA A 823 0.99 -14.63 35.87
N GLU A 824 0.82 -15.55 36.84
CA GLU A 824 1.60 -15.60 38.08
C GLU A 824 1.58 -14.22 38.79
N ARG A 825 2.73 -13.54 38.81
CA ARG A 825 2.93 -12.24 39.48
C ARG A 825 2.81 -11.04 38.54
N PHE A 826 2.53 -11.27 37.26
CA PHE A 826 2.52 -10.25 36.23
C PHE A 826 1.10 -9.85 35.80
N ALA A 827 0.88 -8.56 35.57
CA ALA A 827 -0.26 -7.99 34.89
C ALA A 827 -0.09 -8.21 33.38
N ASN A 828 -1.01 -8.98 32.81
CA ASN A 828 -1.08 -9.29 31.39
C ASN A 828 -2.43 -9.92 31.03
N ASN A 829 -3.32 -9.12 30.44
CA ASN A 829 -4.45 -9.58 29.64
C ASN A 829 -4.93 -8.42 28.75
N MET A 830 -5.80 -8.70 27.78
CA MET A 830 -6.31 -7.68 26.86
C MET A 830 -7.16 -6.63 27.59
N ARG A 831 -7.94 -7.05 28.60
CA ARG A 831 -8.90 -6.21 29.31
C ARG A 831 -8.27 -4.98 29.97
N LEU A 832 -7.00 -5.05 30.38
CA LEU A 832 -6.23 -3.89 30.85
C LEU A 832 -6.29 -2.73 29.83
N PHE A 833 -6.05 -3.04 28.55
CA PHE A 833 -5.94 -2.07 27.48
C PHE A 833 -7.29 -1.78 26.82
N GLU A 834 -8.17 -2.78 26.72
CA GLU A 834 -9.51 -2.59 26.14
C GLU A 834 -10.39 -1.70 27.03
N ALA A 835 -10.40 -1.90 28.34
CA ALA A 835 -11.23 -1.11 29.26
C ALA A 835 -10.73 0.34 29.35
N THR A 836 -9.42 0.53 29.53
CA THR A 836 -8.81 1.87 29.56
C THR A 836 -8.93 2.55 28.21
N GLY A 837 -8.72 1.83 27.09
CA GLY A 837 -8.88 2.35 25.73
C GLY A 837 -10.29 2.83 25.43
N CYS A 838 -11.33 2.11 25.88
CA CYS A 838 -12.73 2.54 25.83
C CYS A 838 -13.08 3.65 26.86
N GLY A 839 -12.13 4.02 27.72
CA GLY A 839 -12.25 5.12 28.67
C GLY A 839 -13.05 4.77 29.92
N ALA A 840 -13.18 3.50 30.29
CA ALA A 840 -13.71 3.10 31.59
C ALA A 840 -12.61 3.24 32.67
N LEU A 841 -13.02 3.53 33.92
CA LEU A 841 -12.12 3.38 35.06
C LEU A 841 -11.83 1.89 35.23
N LEU A 842 -10.56 1.51 35.10
CA LEU A 842 -10.11 0.15 35.33
C LEU A 842 -9.79 -0.07 36.82
N ILE A 843 -10.45 -1.05 37.44
CA ILE A 843 -10.09 -1.61 38.73
C ILE A 843 -9.56 -3.03 38.49
N THR A 844 -8.29 -3.31 38.84
CA THR A 844 -7.63 -4.60 38.55
C THR A 844 -6.87 -5.13 39.76
N ASP A 845 -6.59 -6.44 39.83
CA ASP A 845 -5.72 -6.98 40.87
C ASP A 845 -4.28 -6.46 40.74
N TYR A 846 -3.64 -6.17 41.88
CA TYR A 846 -2.25 -5.71 41.91
C TYR A 846 -1.28 -6.79 41.42
N LYS A 847 -0.34 -6.40 40.56
CA LYS A 847 0.74 -7.24 40.02
C LYS A 847 2.05 -6.46 39.99
N GLU A 848 3.18 -7.18 39.99
CA GLU A 848 4.51 -6.61 40.19
C GLU A 848 4.96 -5.66 39.06
N ASN A 849 4.48 -5.84 37.83
CA ASN A 849 4.81 -5.00 36.67
C ASN A 849 3.69 -4.02 36.29
N LEU A 850 2.64 -3.87 37.11
CA LEU A 850 1.53 -2.98 36.75
C LEU A 850 1.98 -1.52 36.63
N ASP A 851 2.92 -1.09 37.48
CA ASP A 851 3.56 0.22 37.49
C ASP A 851 4.40 0.52 36.23
N GLN A 852 4.83 -0.52 35.51
CA GLN A 852 5.51 -0.38 34.23
C GLN A 852 4.54 -0.11 33.07
N LEU A 853 3.27 -0.50 33.25
CA LEU A 853 2.21 -0.28 32.26
C LEU A 853 1.49 1.05 32.55
N PHE A 854 1.01 1.22 33.78
CA PHE A 854 0.20 2.35 34.21
C PHE A 854 0.68 2.92 35.56
N GLU A 855 0.48 4.22 35.76
CA GLU A 855 0.65 4.84 37.08
C GLU A 855 -0.54 4.50 37.98
N VAL A 856 -0.33 3.60 38.94
CA VAL A 856 -1.37 3.14 39.87
C VAL A 856 -1.84 4.29 40.76
N GLY A 857 -3.16 4.46 40.85
CA GLY A 857 -3.83 5.56 41.57
C GLY A 857 -4.12 6.79 40.71
N THR A 858 -3.39 6.97 39.60
CA THR A 858 -3.56 8.11 38.69
C THR A 858 -4.21 7.71 37.37
N GLU A 859 -3.85 6.54 36.82
CA GLU A 859 -4.28 6.04 35.51
C GLU A 859 -5.16 4.78 35.61
N VAL A 860 -4.91 3.95 36.63
CA VAL A 860 -5.67 2.74 36.95
C VAL A 860 -5.74 2.55 38.46
N VAL A 861 -6.68 1.73 38.93
CA VAL A 861 -6.82 1.41 40.36
C VAL A 861 -6.50 -0.07 40.58
N ALA A 862 -5.73 -0.37 41.63
CA ALA A 862 -5.34 -1.73 41.97
C ALA A 862 -5.94 -2.18 43.32
N TYR A 863 -6.41 -3.43 43.39
CA TYR A 863 -6.85 -4.07 44.65
C TYR A 863 -6.00 -5.28 45.01
N ARG A 864 -6.00 -5.67 46.28
CA ARG A 864 -5.27 -6.82 46.85
C ARG A 864 -6.17 -7.85 47.50
N SER A 865 -7.43 -7.50 47.82
CA SER A 865 -8.45 -8.43 48.30
C SER A 865 -9.82 -8.18 47.67
N GLU A 866 -10.76 -9.11 47.86
CA GLU A 866 -12.15 -8.97 47.38
C GLU A 866 -12.90 -7.84 48.10
N GLU A 867 -12.65 -7.66 49.41
CA GLU A 867 -13.22 -6.57 50.21
C GLU A 867 -12.69 -5.20 49.76
N GLU A 868 -11.38 -5.11 49.48
CA GLU A 868 -10.79 -3.88 48.95
C GLU A 868 -11.37 -3.55 47.57
N CYS A 869 -11.53 -4.55 46.70
CA CYS A 869 -12.16 -4.35 45.40
C CYS A 869 -13.59 -3.80 45.54
N ALA A 870 -14.41 -4.40 46.43
CA ALA A 870 -15.77 -3.94 46.69
C ALA A 870 -15.82 -2.51 47.26
N ALA A 871 -14.91 -2.19 48.18
CA ALA A 871 -14.78 -0.85 48.75
C ALA A 871 -14.39 0.19 47.69
N LEU A 872 -13.42 -0.13 46.82
CA LEU A 872 -13.00 0.75 45.73
C LEU A 872 -14.13 0.99 44.71
N ILE A 873 -14.88 -0.06 44.34
CA ILE A 873 -16.06 0.09 43.47
C ILE A 873 -17.06 1.06 44.09
N SER A 874 -17.41 0.86 45.36
CA SER A 874 -18.36 1.72 46.07
C SER A 874 -17.87 3.17 46.15
N TYR A 875 -16.60 3.37 46.53
CA TYR A 875 -15.96 4.68 46.61
C TYR A 875 -16.01 5.44 45.28
N TYR A 876 -15.60 4.82 44.17
CA TYR A 876 -15.56 5.51 42.87
C TYR A 876 -16.94 5.71 42.23
N LEU A 877 -17.95 4.92 42.62
CA LEU A 877 -19.34 5.20 42.25
C LEU A 877 -19.90 6.42 42.99
N GLU A 878 -19.50 6.62 44.25
CA GLU A 878 -19.86 7.80 45.04
C GLU A 878 -19.03 9.05 44.69
N ASN A 879 -17.85 8.87 44.08
CA ASN A 879 -16.93 9.92 43.67
C ASN A 879 -16.71 9.96 42.14
N PRO A 880 -17.75 10.22 41.33
CA PRO A 880 -17.69 10.08 39.88
C PRO A 880 -16.71 11.06 39.20
N GLY A 881 -16.44 12.22 39.79
CA GLY A 881 -15.48 13.19 39.25
C GLY A 881 -14.03 12.68 39.31
N GLU A 882 -13.66 12.02 40.41
CA GLU A 882 -12.36 11.37 40.59
C GLU A 882 -12.24 10.15 39.66
N ALA A 883 -13.29 9.31 39.62
CA ALA A 883 -13.35 8.16 38.73
C ALA A 883 -13.17 8.56 37.25
N ALA A 884 -13.84 9.62 36.82
CA ALA A 884 -13.73 10.15 35.47
C ALA A 884 -12.33 10.72 35.17
N ALA A 885 -11.67 11.33 36.17
CA ALA A 885 -10.31 11.85 36.02
C ALA A 885 -9.30 10.73 35.78
N ILE A 886 -9.36 9.67 36.60
CA ILE A 886 -8.50 8.48 36.46
C ILE A 886 -8.80 7.76 35.14
N ALA A 887 -10.08 7.55 34.79
CA ALA A 887 -10.46 6.92 33.53
C ALA A 887 -9.92 7.66 32.30
N ARG A 888 -10.00 9.01 32.30
CA ARG A 888 -9.42 9.83 31.23
C ARG A 888 -7.89 9.74 31.19
N ALA A 889 -7.24 9.70 32.34
CA ALA A 889 -5.78 9.54 32.41
C ALA A 889 -5.34 8.17 31.88
N GLY A 890 -6.01 7.09 32.30
CA GLY A 890 -5.79 5.73 31.79
C GLY A 890 -6.05 5.60 30.29
N GLN A 891 -7.13 6.21 29.77
CA GLN A 891 -7.39 6.24 28.33
C GLN A 891 -6.28 6.96 27.56
N ARG A 892 -5.87 8.13 28.04
CA ARG A 892 -4.78 8.90 27.44
C ARG A 892 -3.48 8.10 27.43
N ARG A 893 -3.15 7.42 28.53
CA ARG A 893 -2.00 6.52 28.61
C ARG A 893 -2.08 5.41 27.57
N THR A 894 -3.21 4.71 27.50
CA THR A 894 -3.39 3.60 26.55
C THR A 894 -3.29 4.05 25.10
N LEU A 895 -3.93 5.15 24.71
CA LEU A 895 -3.88 5.67 23.35
C LEU A 895 -2.48 6.18 22.96
N LYS A 896 -1.74 6.71 23.93
CA LYS A 896 -0.38 7.24 23.71
C LYS A 896 0.66 6.13 23.64
N ASP A 897 0.62 5.17 24.56
CA ASP A 897 1.76 4.27 24.83
C ASP A 897 1.44 2.77 24.60
N HIS A 898 0.15 2.41 24.43
CA HIS A 898 -0.30 1.01 24.37
C HIS A 898 -1.21 0.73 23.17
N SER A 899 -0.82 1.18 21.98
CA SER A 899 -1.53 0.87 20.73
C SER A 899 -0.86 -0.26 19.93
N TYR A 900 -1.65 -1.05 19.21
CA TYR A 900 -1.10 -2.10 18.33
C TYR A 900 -0.20 -1.52 17.25
N ALA A 901 -0.47 -0.30 16.76
CA ALA A 901 0.43 0.38 15.83
C ALA A 901 1.85 0.55 16.42
N LEU A 902 1.95 0.97 17.68
CA LEU A 902 3.24 1.11 18.38
C LEU A 902 3.89 -0.23 18.69
N ARG A 903 3.11 -1.21 19.18
CA ARG A 903 3.63 -2.56 19.46
C ARG A 903 4.17 -3.21 18.21
N MET A 904 3.44 -3.15 17.10
CA MET A 904 3.87 -3.75 15.85
C MET A 904 4.99 -2.96 15.18
N ALA A 905 5.13 -1.65 15.42
CA ALA A 905 6.34 -0.90 15.05
C ALA A 905 7.59 -1.41 15.76
N GLN A 906 7.44 -1.84 17.02
CA GLN A 906 8.51 -2.46 17.79
C GLN A 906 8.80 -3.87 17.28
N SER A 907 7.77 -4.64 16.96
CA SER A 907 7.93 -6.01 16.47
C SER A 907 8.50 -6.08 15.07
N ALA A 908 8.08 -5.19 14.18
CA ALA A 908 8.62 -5.06 12.83
C ALA A 908 10.16 -4.95 12.86
N GLU A 909 10.71 -4.22 13.82
CA GLU A 909 12.15 -4.00 13.95
C GLU A 909 12.90 -5.30 14.29
N PHE A 910 12.52 -6.01 15.35
CA PHE A 910 13.20 -7.27 15.68
C PHE A 910 12.93 -8.35 14.63
N LEU A 911 11.74 -8.39 14.02
CA LEU A 911 11.41 -9.31 12.93
C LEU A 911 12.29 -9.06 11.69
N GLN A 912 12.50 -7.79 11.33
CA GLN A 912 13.42 -7.41 10.25
C GLN A 912 14.86 -7.78 10.55
N ARG A 913 15.33 -7.59 11.80
CA ARG A 913 16.65 -8.04 12.24
C ARG A 913 16.78 -9.56 12.07
N GLN A 914 15.80 -10.33 12.55
CA GLN A 914 15.82 -11.80 12.41
C GLN A 914 15.80 -12.27 10.95
N LEU A 915 14.97 -11.66 10.09
CA LEU A 915 15.01 -11.91 8.65
C LEU A 915 16.38 -11.59 8.07
N ARG A 916 16.98 -10.45 8.42
CA ARG A 916 18.32 -10.08 7.96
C ARG A 916 19.39 -11.08 8.42
N HIS A 917 19.39 -11.50 9.68
CA HIS A 917 20.36 -12.49 10.18
C HIS A 917 20.28 -13.82 9.43
N ARG A 918 19.08 -14.27 9.06
CA ARG A 918 18.94 -15.49 8.24
C ARG A 918 19.51 -15.33 6.84
N ARG A 919 19.35 -14.15 6.24
CA ARG A 919 19.91 -13.83 4.91
C ARG A 919 21.44 -13.72 4.94
N GLU A 920 21.98 -13.19 6.03
CA GLU A 920 23.42 -12.98 6.23
C GLU A 920 24.12 -14.20 6.85
N ALA A 921 23.37 -15.24 7.24
CA ALA A 921 23.93 -16.43 7.86
C ALA A 921 24.90 -17.15 6.90
N GLY A 922 26.18 -17.14 7.24
CA GLY A 922 27.24 -17.79 6.44
C GLY A 922 27.68 -17.02 5.19
N ALA A 923 27.31 -15.74 5.07
CA ALA A 923 27.63 -14.92 3.89
C ALA A 923 29.11 -14.50 3.82
N GLU A 924 29.77 -14.30 4.96
CA GLU A 924 31.16 -13.83 5.03
C GLU A 924 32.00 -14.74 5.95
N PRO A 925 33.24 -15.10 5.57
CA PRO A 925 34.13 -15.88 6.42
C PRO A 925 34.56 -15.07 7.65
N ILE A 926 34.41 -15.69 8.82
CA ILE A 926 34.95 -15.13 10.06
C ILE A 926 36.48 -15.16 9.96
N PRO A 927 37.20 -14.04 10.21
CA PRO A 927 38.66 -14.03 10.13
C PRO A 927 39.26 -15.06 11.10
N GLU A 928 40.18 -15.91 10.63
CA GLU A 928 40.82 -16.94 11.45
C GLU A 928 41.56 -16.35 12.67
N ARG A 929 42.08 -15.14 12.53
CA ARG A 929 42.76 -14.39 13.60
C ARG A 929 42.18 -12.99 13.72
N ILE A 930 41.50 -12.74 14.84
CA ILE A 930 40.91 -11.44 15.16
C ILE A 930 41.97 -10.48 15.70
N SER A 931 42.86 -10.99 16.56
CA SER A 931 43.88 -10.21 17.25
C SER A 931 45.14 -11.06 17.45
N ASP A 932 46.25 -10.69 16.82
CA ASP A 932 47.52 -11.43 16.90
C ASP A 932 48.76 -10.52 16.74
N GLY A 933 49.95 -11.13 16.75
CA GLY A 933 51.19 -10.40 16.46
C GLY A 933 51.66 -9.42 17.54
N TYR A 934 51.20 -9.58 18.79
CA TYR A 934 51.52 -8.70 19.91
C TYR A 934 53.03 -8.52 20.13
N ARG A 935 53.48 -7.26 20.16
CA ARG A 935 54.86 -6.86 20.49
C ARG A 935 54.85 -5.60 21.36
N PRO A 936 55.61 -5.56 22.47
CA PRO A 936 55.76 -4.34 23.25
C PRO A 936 56.39 -3.21 22.44
N ILE A 937 55.89 -1.99 22.64
CA ILE A 937 56.43 -0.74 22.08
C ILE A 937 56.48 0.34 23.17
N THR A 938 57.24 1.40 22.93
CA THR A 938 57.23 2.61 23.77
C THR A 938 56.22 3.63 23.26
N PRO A 939 55.72 4.56 24.09
CA PRO A 939 54.78 5.60 23.64
C PRO A 939 55.28 6.46 22.46
N GLY A 940 56.60 6.66 22.36
CA GLY A 940 57.21 7.42 21.25
C GLY A 940 57.24 6.68 19.91
N GLU A 941 56.95 5.37 19.90
CA GLU A 941 56.86 4.55 18.68
C GLU A 941 55.42 4.49 18.12
N ILE A 942 54.45 5.10 18.80
CA ILE A 942 53.07 5.18 18.33
C ILE A 942 52.99 6.21 17.22
N THR A 943 52.67 5.76 16.01
CA THR A 943 52.52 6.62 14.84
C THR A 943 51.04 6.94 14.57
N PRO A 944 50.73 8.02 13.81
CA PRO A 944 49.36 8.33 13.41
C PRO A 944 48.64 7.16 12.72
N GLU A 945 49.37 6.37 11.93
CA GLU A 945 48.82 5.21 11.22
C GLU A 945 48.33 4.11 12.18
N LEU A 946 49.06 3.87 13.28
CA LEU A 946 48.65 2.91 14.31
C LEU A 946 47.40 3.37 15.07
N THR A 947 47.21 4.68 15.20
CA THR A 947 46.03 5.26 15.86
C THR A 947 44.82 5.42 14.93
N SER A 948 45.03 5.54 13.61
CA SER A 948 43.95 5.62 12.61
C SER A 948 43.52 4.25 12.07
N ALA A 949 44.09 3.15 12.59
CA ALA A 949 43.92 1.80 12.05
C ALA A 949 42.45 1.37 11.93
N TRP A 950 41.56 1.76 12.86
CA TRP A 950 40.14 1.38 12.80
C TRP A 950 39.31 2.16 11.77
N GLN A 951 39.91 3.14 11.08
CA GLN A 951 39.32 3.78 9.90
C GLN A 951 39.58 2.99 8.61
N ASP A 952 40.36 1.90 8.66
CA ASP A 952 40.58 1.05 7.49
C ASP A 952 39.24 0.47 6.99
N PRO A 953 38.90 0.65 5.70
CA PRO A 953 37.62 0.26 5.15
C PRO A 953 37.38 -1.25 5.12
N ALA A 954 38.41 -2.09 5.32
CA ALA A 954 38.26 -3.54 5.39
C ALA A 954 37.80 -4.05 6.76
N ILE A 955 37.99 -3.28 7.85
CA ILE A 955 37.66 -3.72 9.21
C ILE A 955 36.14 -3.87 9.43
N PRO A 956 35.26 -2.95 9.00
CA PRO A 956 33.82 -3.04 9.25
C PRO A 956 33.21 -4.38 8.84
N ALA A 957 33.49 -4.86 7.62
CA ALA A 957 32.96 -6.13 7.13
C ALA A 957 33.47 -7.33 7.94
N ARG A 958 34.77 -7.36 8.27
CA ARG A 958 35.41 -8.43 9.06
C ARG A 958 34.89 -8.47 10.50
N GLN A 959 34.74 -7.31 11.13
CA GLN A 959 34.15 -7.19 12.46
C GLN A 959 32.70 -7.64 12.44
N ARG A 960 31.92 -7.20 11.44
CA ARG A 960 30.51 -7.58 11.35
C ARG A 960 30.33 -9.08 11.15
N ALA A 961 31.17 -9.75 10.36
CA ALA A 961 31.11 -11.20 10.18
C ALA A 961 31.25 -11.96 11.51
N LEU A 962 32.22 -11.55 12.36
CA LEU A 962 32.39 -12.11 13.70
C LEU A 962 31.15 -11.84 14.58
N VAL A 963 30.78 -10.56 14.70
CA VAL A 963 29.69 -10.11 15.57
C VAL A 963 28.35 -10.76 15.16
N GLN A 964 28.12 -10.96 13.86
CA GLN A 964 26.92 -11.62 13.37
C GLN A 964 26.82 -13.08 13.86
N GLY A 965 27.94 -13.79 13.96
CA GLY A 965 27.99 -15.11 14.59
C GLY A 965 27.69 -15.05 16.09
N GLU A 966 28.25 -14.06 16.79
CA GLU A 966 28.05 -13.83 18.22
C GLU A 966 26.58 -13.48 18.56
N LEU A 967 25.93 -12.63 17.78
CA LEU A 967 24.51 -12.27 17.93
C LEU A 967 23.61 -13.49 17.70
N CYS A 968 23.88 -14.28 16.64
CA CYS A 968 23.15 -15.53 16.38
C CYS A 968 23.31 -16.53 17.54
N ALA A 969 24.50 -16.62 18.15
CA ALA A 969 24.72 -17.46 19.32
C ALA A 969 23.97 -16.92 20.55
N MET A 970 23.96 -15.60 20.77
CA MET A 970 23.21 -14.94 21.86
C MET A 970 21.71 -15.27 21.79
N TYR A 971 21.10 -15.19 20.61
CA TYR A 971 19.67 -15.47 20.44
C TYR A 971 19.29 -16.91 20.83
N ARG A 972 20.21 -17.86 20.64
CA ARG A 972 20.05 -19.29 20.99
C ARG A 972 20.43 -19.61 22.44
N GLY A 973 20.56 -18.59 23.30
CA GLY A 973 20.93 -18.75 24.71
C GLY A 973 22.44 -18.87 24.96
N GLY A 974 23.28 -18.65 23.95
CA GLY A 974 24.74 -18.63 24.05
C GLY A 974 25.32 -17.21 23.96
N GLY A 975 26.39 -17.07 23.18
CA GLY A 975 27.05 -15.80 22.88
C GLY A 975 28.22 -15.46 23.81
N PRO A 976 28.96 -14.38 23.51
CA PRO A 976 30.14 -14.00 24.29
C PRO A 976 29.76 -13.59 25.71
N LEU A 977 30.49 -14.13 26.71
CA LEU A 977 30.37 -13.71 28.10
C LEU A 977 30.42 -12.18 28.31
N PRO A 978 31.27 -11.40 27.58
CA PRO A 978 31.26 -9.94 27.67
C PRO A 978 29.88 -9.27 27.50
N TYR A 979 29.01 -9.82 26.65
CA TYR A 979 27.67 -9.24 26.42
C TYR A 979 26.82 -9.34 27.69
N GLN A 980 26.89 -10.48 28.36
CA GLN A 980 26.15 -10.74 29.60
C GLN A 980 26.69 -9.91 30.75
N VAL A 981 28.03 -9.78 30.86
CA VAL A 981 28.69 -8.94 31.87
C VAL A 981 28.26 -7.49 31.72
N LEU A 982 28.26 -6.96 30.49
CA LEU A 982 27.82 -5.59 30.21
C LEU A 982 26.34 -5.39 30.56
N ALA A 983 25.46 -6.31 30.16
CA ALA A 983 24.05 -6.25 30.50
C ALA A 983 23.82 -6.30 32.02
N ARG A 984 24.54 -7.16 32.77
CA ARG A 984 24.46 -7.19 34.24
C ARG A 984 24.92 -5.90 34.89
N ALA A 985 25.97 -5.27 34.38
CA ALA A 985 26.46 -4.00 34.90
C ALA A 985 25.46 -2.86 34.67
N LEU A 986 24.78 -2.83 33.51
CA LEU A 986 23.84 -1.78 33.15
C LEU A 986 22.43 -1.96 33.74
N GLY A 987 21.94 -3.20 33.83
CA GLY A 987 20.56 -3.49 34.22
C GLY A 987 20.07 -2.81 35.51
N PRO A 988 20.86 -2.78 36.59
CA PRO A 988 20.48 -2.12 37.85
C PRO A 988 20.52 -0.59 37.81
N VAL A 989 21.28 0.00 36.87
CA VAL A 989 21.57 1.44 36.86
C VAL A 989 20.91 2.19 35.72
N LEU A 990 20.45 1.51 34.67
CA LEU A 990 19.82 2.16 33.52
C LEU A 990 18.29 2.27 33.73
N PRO A 991 17.75 3.47 34.00
CA PRO A 991 16.31 3.65 34.16
C PRO A 991 15.58 3.47 32.82
N ALA A 992 14.28 3.22 32.90
CA ALA A 992 13.42 3.22 31.72
C ALA A 992 13.48 4.60 31.03
N GLY A 993 13.83 4.62 29.73
CA GLY A 993 14.01 5.87 28.97
C GLY A 993 15.26 6.68 29.34
N GLY A 994 16.22 6.10 30.09
CA GLY A 994 17.50 6.76 30.35
C GLY A 994 18.38 6.79 29.11
N ALA A 995 18.82 7.99 28.71
CA ALA A 995 19.74 8.20 27.60
C ALA A 995 21.10 7.54 27.88
N LEU A 996 21.52 6.66 26.96
CA LEU A 996 22.75 5.87 27.02
C LEU A 996 23.64 6.26 25.84
N LEU A 997 24.87 6.69 26.13
CA LEU A 997 25.90 6.90 25.10
C LEU A 997 26.89 5.73 25.12
N GLU A 998 27.24 5.22 23.95
CA GLU A 998 28.41 4.36 23.76
C GLU A 998 29.48 5.07 22.95
N ILE A 999 30.69 5.18 23.51
CA ILE A 999 31.87 5.71 22.84
C ILE A 999 32.71 4.52 22.34
N GLY A 1000 33.05 4.52 21.06
CA GLY A 1000 33.64 3.38 20.35
C GLY A 1000 32.61 2.31 19.98
N CYS A 1001 31.44 2.72 19.47
CA CYS A 1001 30.31 1.82 19.22
C CYS A 1001 30.51 0.84 18.06
N ALA A 1002 31.56 1.03 17.26
CA ALA A 1002 31.85 0.22 16.09
C ALA A 1002 30.62 0.08 15.17
N SER A 1003 30.18 -1.13 14.85
CA SER A 1003 28.98 -1.37 14.01
C SER A 1003 27.64 -1.16 14.76
N GLY A 1004 27.66 -0.66 15.99
CA GLY A 1004 26.47 -0.35 16.80
C GLY A 1004 25.79 -1.54 17.46
N TYR A 1005 26.38 -2.73 17.40
CA TYR A 1005 25.73 -4.00 17.76
C TYR A 1005 25.31 -4.11 19.23
N TYR A 1006 25.88 -3.31 20.14
CA TYR A 1006 25.43 -3.30 21.53
C TYR A 1006 24.02 -2.75 21.73
N TYR A 1007 23.51 -1.92 20.81
CA TYR A 1007 22.09 -1.55 20.83
C TYR A 1007 21.19 -2.80 20.83
N GLU A 1008 21.49 -3.76 19.94
CA GLU A 1008 20.76 -5.01 19.80
C GLU A 1008 20.98 -5.94 21.01
N VAL A 1009 22.23 -6.08 21.45
CA VAL A 1009 22.60 -6.90 22.61
C VAL A 1009 21.87 -6.45 23.87
N LEU A 1010 21.92 -5.15 24.16
CA LEU A 1010 21.36 -4.61 25.38
C LEU A 1010 19.83 -4.63 25.35
N GLU A 1011 19.20 -4.30 24.21
CA GLU A 1011 17.75 -4.39 24.07
C GLU A 1011 17.25 -5.82 24.31
N TYR A 1012 17.95 -6.81 23.73
CA TYR A 1012 17.59 -8.21 23.91
C TYR A 1012 17.81 -8.70 25.33
N LEU A 1013 19.03 -8.52 25.89
CA LEU A 1013 19.39 -9.08 27.20
C LEU A 1013 18.72 -8.35 28.38
N LEU A 1014 18.52 -7.03 28.29
CA LEU A 1014 17.79 -6.27 29.32
C LEU A 1014 16.27 -6.36 29.20
N ASN A 1015 15.79 -6.98 28.11
CA ASN A 1015 14.38 -7.16 27.78
C ASN A 1015 13.58 -5.85 27.85
N ARG A 1016 14.18 -4.75 27.37
CA ARG A 1016 13.59 -3.41 27.38
C ARG A 1016 14.21 -2.55 26.27
N ARG A 1017 13.46 -1.54 25.83
CA ARG A 1017 13.97 -0.52 24.90
C ARG A 1017 14.95 0.41 25.61
N ILE A 1018 15.92 0.88 24.84
CA ILE A 1018 17.04 1.70 25.31
C ILE A 1018 17.11 2.93 24.40
N ASP A 1019 17.16 4.11 25.02
CA ASP A 1019 17.48 5.35 24.32
C ASP A 1019 19.00 5.37 24.10
N TYR A 1020 19.43 4.96 22.91
CA TYR A 1020 20.81 4.61 22.61
C TYR A 1020 21.40 5.57 21.58
N THR A 1021 22.57 6.11 21.91
CA THR A 1021 23.42 6.89 21.01
C THR A 1021 24.78 6.22 20.91
N GLY A 1022 25.28 6.01 19.70
CA GLY A 1022 26.62 5.49 19.44
C GLY A 1022 27.55 6.54 18.82
N VAL A 1023 28.80 6.55 19.25
CA VAL A 1023 29.89 7.33 18.64
C VAL A 1023 31.05 6.42 18.30
N ASP A 1024 31.64 6.62 17.12
CA ASP A 1024 32.88 5.99 16.69
C ASP A 1024 33.63 6.96 15.77
N TYR A 1025 34.95 6.95 15.79
CA TYR A 1025 35.76 7.84 14.95
C TYR A 1025 35.89 7.33 13.50
N SER A 1026 35.45 6.10 13.23
CA SER A 1026 35.43 5.49 11.90
C SER A 1026 34.09 5.77 11.20
N GLU A 1027 34.12 6.60 10.15
CA GLU A 1027 32.93 6.89 9.35
C GLU A 1027 32.32 5.63 8.72
N ALA A 1028 33.15 4.67 8.32
CA ALA A 1028 32.70 3.41 7.73
C ALA A 1028 31.95 2.53 8.74
N MET A 1029 32.38 2.50 10.01
CA MET A 1029 31.66 1.84 11.09
C MET A 1029 30.32 2.50 11.36
N ILE A 1030 30.28 3.84 11.40
CA ILE A 1030 29.05 4.60 11.62
C ILE A 1030 28.06 4.45 10.47
N ALA A 1031 28.54 4.43 9.22
CA ALA A 1031 27.70 4.14 8.06
C ALA A 1031 27.04 2.76 8.18
N MET A 1032 27.80 1.74 8.58
CA MET A 1032 27.28 0.40 8.83
C MET A 1032 26.28 0.37 10.01
N ALA A 1033 26.59 1.03 11.12
CA ALA A 1033 25.71 1.09 12.28
C ALA A 1033 24.35 1.70 11.93
N ARG A 1034 24.32 2.78 11.14
CA ARG A 1034 23.09 3.41 10.62
C ARG A 1034 22.31 2.48 9.69
N GLU A 1035 22.98 1.63 8.92
CA GLU A 1035 22.33 0.63 8.06
C GLU A 1035 21.64 -0.48 8.86
N TYR A 1036 22.30 -0.98 9.91
CA TYR A 1036 21.77 -2.08 10.74
C TYR A 1036 20.72 -1.59 11.74
N TYR A 1037 20.88 -0.38 12.27
CA TYR A 1037 20.11 0.14 13.39
C TYR A 1037 19.55 1.54 13.09
N PRO A 1038 18.71 1.71 12.05
CA PRO A 1038 18.27 3.02 11.57
C PRO A 1038 17.41 3.83 12.56
N LYS A 1039 16.96 3.21 13.67
CA LYS A 1039 16.19 3.88 14.73
C LYS A 1039 17.03 4.39 15.89
N ALA A 1040 18.31 4.02 15.96
CA ALA A 1040 19.25 4.54 16.94
C ALA A 1040 20.11 5.65 16.32
N GLU A 1041 20.65 6.53 17.16
CA GLU A 1041 21.46 7.65 16.68
C GLU A 1041 22.95 7.27 16.68
N PHE A 1042 23.64 7.57 15.58
CA PHE A 1042 25.07 7.27 15.43
C PHE A 1042 25.82 8.47 14.85
N PHE A 1043 26.98 8.79 15.42
CA PHE A 1043 27.79 9.94 15.01
C PHE A 1043 29.27 9.57 14.84
N ALA A 1044 29.89 10.15 13.82
CA ALA A 1044 31.33 10.06 13.64
C ALA A 1044 32.02 11.13 14.48
N ALA A 1045 32.77 10.74 15.51
CA ALA A 1045 33.55 11.66 16.36
C ALA A 1045 34.68 10.95 17.12
N ASP A 1046 35.70 11.72 17.47
CA ASP A 1046 36.76 11.30 18.38
C ASP A 1046 36.21 11.25 19.82
N GLY A 1047 36.44 10.15 20.53
CA GLY A 1047 36.04 9.99 21.93
C GLY A 1047 36.73 10.95 22.89
N ALA A 1048 37.87 11.53 22.48
CA ALA A 1048 38.58 12.59 23.21
C ALA A 1048 38.09 14.01 22.86
N SER A 1049 37.08 14.16 21.98
CA SER A 1049 36.50 15.46 21.63
C SER A 1049 35.02 15.31 21.20
N LEU A 1050 34.12 15.13 22.18
CA LEU A 1050 32.70 14.94 21.93
C LEU A 1050 31.95 16.28 21.84
N PHE A 1051 31.07 16.42 20.85
CA PHE A 1051 30.25 17.63 20.66
C PHE A 1051 29.01 17.69 21.57
N PHE A 1052 28.81 16.71 22.44
CA PHE A 1052 27.67 16.67 23.36
C PHE A 1052 27.86 17.63 24.54
N ALA A 1053 26.74 18.11 25.08
CA ALA A 1053 26.73 18.95 26.27
C ALA A 1053 27.14 18.15 27.52
N ASP A 1054 27.62 18.86 28.54
CA ASP A 1054 27.95 18.27 29.84
C ASP A 1054 26.74 17.54 30.43
N ARG A 1055 26.97 16.34 30.96
CA ARG A 1055 25.96 15.53 31.66
C ARG A 1055 24.69 15.27 30.83
N SER A 1056 24.80 15.21 29.51
CA SER A 1056 23.66 14.97 28.62
C SER A 1056 23.14 13.53 28.64
N PHE A 1057 23.97 12.56 29.04
CA PHE A 1057 23.60 11.14 29.08
C PHE A 1057 23.51 10.63 30.50
N HIS A 1058 22.49 9.83 30.82
CA HIS A 1058 22.37 9.22 32.16
C HIS A 1058 23.59 8.32 32.44
N THR A 1059 23.88 7.42 31.49
CA THR A 1059 24.98 6.45 31.55
C THR A 1059 25.82 6.56 30.29
N VAL A 1060 27.13 6.42 30.43
CA VAL A 1060 28.07 6.37 29.29
C VAL A 1060 28.85 5.06 29.34
N ILE A 1061 28.92 4.36 28.22
CA ILE A 1061 29.74 3.18 28.00
C ILE A 1061 30.99 3.63 27.26
N SER A 1062 32.16 3.30 27.81
CA SER A 1062 33.44 3.38 27.10
C SER A 1062 34.02 1.98 27.04
N SER A 1063 33.58 1.19 26.05
CA SER A 1063 33.81 -0.25 25.97
C SER A 1063 34.77 -0.58 24.83
N CYS A 1064 35.78 -1.40 25.09
CA CYS A 1064 36.69 -1.93 24.07
C CYS A 1064 37.36 -0.86 23.16
N VAL A 1065 37.31 0.42 23.57
CA VAL A 1065 37.86 1.57 22.84
C VAL A 1065 39.08 2.15 23.54
N LEU A 1066 39.07 2.24 24.88
CA LEU A 1066 40.16 2.84 25.66
C LEU A 1066 41.51 2.19 25.36
N LEU A 1067 41.52 0.87 25.17
CA LEU A 1067 42.73 0.13 24.81
C LEU A 1067 43.31 0.55 23.45
N HIS A 1068 42.58 1.24 22.59
CA HIS A 1068 43.06 1.67 21.27
C HIS A 1068 43.41 3.17 21.23
N VAL A 1069 43.31 3.88 22.36
CA VAL A 1069 43.44 5.34 22.43
C VAL A 1069 44.65 5.72 23.28
N PRO A 1070 45.79 6.13 22.68
CA PRO A 1070 46.98 6.53 23.44
C PRO A 1070 46.75 7.75 24.34
N ASN A 1071 45.88 8.68 23.93
CA ASN A 1071 45.41 9.83 24.69
C ASN A 1071 44.17 9.49 25.54
N TYR A 1072 44.20 8.33 26.22
CA TYR A 1072 43.07 7.84 27.00
C TYR A 1072 42.64 8.77 28.15
N ARG A 1073 43.52 9.67 28.62
CA ARG A 1073 43.17 10.63 29.68
C ARG A 1073 42.15 11.65 29.21
N GLU A 1074 42.35 12.22 28.02
CA GLU A 1074 41.43 13.13 27.36
C GLU A 1074 40.10 12.42 27.04
N HIS A 1075 40.17 11.16 26.60
CA HIS A 1075 38.98 10.32 26.40
C HIS A 1075 38.21 10.08 27.71
N ILE A 1076 38.90 9.78 28.82
CA ILE A 1076 38.26 9.62 30.14
C ILE A 1076 37.65 10.93 30.60
N PHE A 1077 38.32 12.06 30.38
CA PHE A 1077 37.78 13.39 30.69
C PHE A 1077 36.46 13.63 29.94
N GLU A 1078 36.41 13.41 28.62
CA GLU A 1078 35.19 13.58 27.83
C GLU A 1078 34.09 12.59 28.22
N THR A 1079 34.45 11.32 28.44
CA THR A 1079 33.54 10.28 28.95
C THR A 1079 32.88 10.73 30.26
N ALA A 1080 33.69 11.23 31.19
CA ALA A 1080 33.23 11.75 32.47
C ALA A 1080 32.43 13.04 32.30
N ARG A 1081 32.78 13.94 31.38
CA ARG A 1081 32.08 15.21 31.16
C ARG A 1081 30.64 15.00 30.71
N VAL A 1082 30.41 14.10 29.74
CA VAL A 1082 29.08 13.87 29.15
C VAL A 1082 28.20 12.92 29.99
N ALA A 1083 28.80 12.10 30.86
CA ALA A 1083 28.07 11.22 31.77
C ALA A 1083 27.40 12.01 32.92
N ARG A 1084 26.14 11.74 33.22
CA ARG A 1084 25.43 12.35 34.36
C ARG A 1084 25.66 11.56 35.63
N GLU A 1085 25.38 10.26 35.61
CA GLU A 1085 25.35 9.43 36.82
C GLU A 1085 26.39 8.30 36.80
N TYR A 1086 26.49 7.57 35.69
CA TYR A 1086 27.28 6.34 35.61
C TYR A 1086 28.19 6.29 34.39
N VAL A 1087 29.35 5.67 34.57
CA VAL A 1087 30.25 5.26 33.48
C VAL A 1087 30.47 3.76 33.56
N VAL A 1088 30.44 3.08 32.42
CA VAL A 1088 30.79 1.66 32.31
C VAL A 1088 32.01 1.51 31.41
N ALA A 1089 33.16 1.13 32.00
CA ALA A 1089 34.38 0.82 31.26
C ALA A 1089 34.45 -0.69 31.02
N ALA A 1090 33.91 -1.16 29.89
CA ALA A 1090 33.75 -2.59 29.61
C ALA A 1090 34.85 -3.15 28.71
N ARG A 1091 35.12 -4.46 28.87
CA ARG A 1091 36.20 -5.17 28.17
C ARG A 1091 37.56 -4.48 28.27
N THR A 1092 37.90 -4.02 29.46
CA THR A 1092 39.13 -3.27 29.69
C THR A 1092 40.27 -4.22 30.03
N PRO A 1093 41.32 -4.34 29.19
CA PRO A 1093 42.48 -5.15 29.52
C PRO A 1093 43.33 -4.41 30.57
N VAL A 1094 43.61 -5.10 31.69
CA VAL A 1094 44.39 -4.54 32.79
C VAL A 1094 45.50 -5.47 33.27
N CYS A 1095 46.50 -4.89 33.89
CA CYS A 1095 47.55 -5.54 34.64
C CYS A 1095 47.59 -4.95 36.06
N ARG A 1096 48.00 -5.74 37.05
CA ARG A 1096 47.95 -5.33 38.47
C ARG A 1096 49.34 -5.07 39.03
N ARG A 1097 50.37 -5.71 38.47
CA ARG A 1097 51.74 -5.66 38.98
C ARG A 1097 52.66 -4.78 38.13
N ARG A 1098 52.30 -4.55 36.86
CA ARG A 1098 53.09 -3.78 35.90
C ARG A 1098 52.51 -2.38 35.68
N PRO A 1099 53.31 -1.40 35.24
CA PRO A 1099 52.78 -0.13 34.75
C PRO A 1099 51.98 -0.35 33.46
N THR A 1100 51.19 0.65 33.04
CA THR A 1100 50.46 0.61 31.76
C THR A 1100 51.40 0.25 30.60
N GLN A 1101 51.04 -0.80 29.85
CA GLN A 1101 51.82 -1.34 28.74
C GLN A 1101 51.27 -0.84 27.39
N TYR A 1102 52.15 -0.64 26.42
CA TYR A 1102 51.80 -0.28 25.04
C TYR A 1102 52.26 -1.40 24.11
N LEU A 1103 51.36 -1.90 23.30
CA LEU A 1103 51.57 -3.04 22.42
C LEU A 1103 51.24 -2.62 20.98
N ARG A 1104 52.06 -3.08 20.04
CA ARG A 1104 51.71 -3.16 18.62
C ARG A 1104 51.12 -4.54 18.35
N LYS A 1105 50.02 -4.61 17.63
CA LYS A 1105 49.36 -5.86 17.24
C LYS A 1105 48.68 -5.72 15.88
N CYS A 1106 48.20 -6.82 15.32
CA CYS A 1106 47.23 -6.79 14.22
C CYS A 1106 45.81 -7.00 14.78
N ALA A 1107 44.88 -6.11 14.44
CA ALA A 1107 43.44 -6.30 14.64
C ALA A 1107 42.78 -6.46 13.27
N TYR A 1108 42.06 -7.57 13.05
CA TYR A 1108 41.44 -7.88 11.76
C TYR A 1108 42.40 -7.78 10.57
N GLY A 1109 43.68 -8.12 10.78
CA GLY A 1109 44.73 -8.04 9.76
C GLY A 1109 45.32 -6.64 9.50
N VAL A 1110 44.94 -5.63 10.28
CA VAL A 1110 45.48 -4.26 10.21
C VAL A 1110 46.31 -3.98 11.46
N GLU A 1111 47.51 -3.44 11.30
CA GLU A 1111 48.36 -3.09 12.44
C GLU A 1111 47.78 -1.91 13.22
N THR A 1112 47.70 -2.04 14.54
CA THR A 1112 47.15 -1.05 15.46
C THR A 1112 47.91 -1.06 16.78
N VAL A 1113 47.69 -0.02 17.58
CA VAL A 1113 48.11 0.02 18.99
C VAL A 1113 47.05 -0.62 19.90
N GLU A 1114 47.52 -1.26 20.98
CA GLU A 1114 46.72 -1.72 22.11
C GLU A 1114 47.41 -1.37 23.44
N LEU A 1115 46.65 -0.83 24.41
CA LEU A 1115 47.09 -0.54 25.76
C LEU A 1115 46.56 -1.61 26.71
N VAL A 1116 47.42 -2.07 27.63
CA VAL A 1116 47.01 -2.87 28.79
C VAL A 1116 47.27 -2.02 30.03
N PHE A 1117 46.20 -1.54 30.66
CA PHE A 1117 46.29 -0.52 31.71
C PHE A 1117 46.78 -1.10 33.03
N ASN A 1118 47.60 -0.36 33.76
CA ASN A 1118 47.67 -0.62 35.19
C ASN A 1118 46.30 -0.29 35.82
N GLU A 1119 45.69 -1.26 36.52
CA GLU A 1119 44.33 -1.12 37.06
C GLU A 1119 44.21 0.07 38.01
N ALA A 1120 45.20 0.29 38.88
CA ALA A 1120 45.18 1.40 39.84
C ALA A 1120 45.37 2.77 39.15
N GLU A 1121 46.22 2.85 38.13
CA GLU A 1121 46.37 4.07 37.32
C GLU A 1121 45.05 4.41 36.63
N LEU A 1122 44.40 3.45 35.97
CA LEU A 1122 43.14 3.67 35.26
C LEU A 1122 42.02 4.14 36.19
N LEU A 1123 41.81 3.46 37.32
CA LEU A 1123 40.75 3.83 38.27
C LEU A 1123 41.01 5.21 38.87
N ARG A 1124 42.27 5.57 39.12
CA ARG A 1124 42.65 6.90 39.60
C ARG A 1124 42.30 8.00 38.59
N GLU A 1125 42.49 7.76 37.29
CA GLU A 1125 42.10 8.74 36.26
C GLU A 1125 40.58 8.99 36.26
N PHE A 1126 39.75 7.97 36.46
CA PHE A 1126 38.30 8.16 36.64
C PHE A 1126 37.96 8.92 37.93
N GLU A 1127 38.66 8.63 39.03
CA GLU A 1127 38.48 9.34 40.30
C GLU A 1127 38.81 10.83 40.20
N LEU A 1128 39.91 11.18 39.50
CA LEU A 1128 40.28 12.57 39.22
C LEU A 1128 39.21 13.32 38.41
N ASN A 1129 38.40 12.59 37.63
CA ASN A 1129 37.28 13.12 36.87
C ASN A 1129 35.91 12.98 37.58
N GLY A 1130 35.92 12.70 38.89
CA GLY A 1130 34.73 12.71 39.74
C GLY A 1130 33.91 11.42 39.70
N PHE A 1131 34.49 10.30 39.30
CA PHE A 1131 33.85 8.99 39.26
C PHE A 1131 34.58 7.99 40.15
N ARG A 1132 33.86 7.35 41.07
CA ARG A 1132 34.40 6.28 41.93
C ARG A 1132 33.94 4.91 41.49
N LEU A 1133 34.75 3.89 41.76
CA LEU A 1133 34.36 2.50 41.53
C LEU A 1133 33.13 2.13 42.38
N ALA A 1134 32.06 1.70 41.72
CA ALA A 1134 30.85 1.18 42.34
C ALA A 1134 30.77 -0.35 42.28
N GLY A 1135 31.38 -0.97 41.26
CA GLY A 1135 31.50 -2.41 41.12
C GLY A 1135 32.40 -2.78 39.94
N GLY A 1136 32.85 -4.03 39.88
CA GLY A 1136 33.64 -4.55 38.77
C GLY A 1136 33.47 -6.06 38.64
N GLU A 1137 33.50 -6.55 37.41
CA GLU A 1137 33.40 -7.98 37.11
C GLU A 1137 34.57 -8.40 36.22
N GLU A 1138 35.45 -9.24 36.77
CA GLU A 1138 36.52 -9.94 36.04
C GLU A 1138 35.95 -11.22 35.44
N TYR A 1139 36.14 -11.41 34.13
CA TYR A 1139 35.60 -12.58 33.43
C TYR A 1139 36.63 -13.27 32.52
N SER A 1140 37.88 -12.82 32.54
CA SER A 1140 39.05 -13.51 32.00
C SER A 1140 40.30 -13.03 32.74
N GLY A 1141 41.21 -13.94 33.09
CA GLY A 1141 42.41 -13.60 33.84
C GLY A 1141 43.51 -14.66 33.73
N ASP A 1142 44.74 -14.19 33.51
CA ASP A 1142 45.97 -14.95 33.64
C ASP A 1142 46.82 -14.31 34.74
N ALA A 1143 46.80 -14.96 35.91
CA ALA A 1143 47.51 -14.48 37.08
C ALA A 1143 49.04 -14.54 36.91
N ASP A 1144 49.56 -15.51 36.16
CA ASP A 1144 51.00 -15.64 35.92
C ASP A 1144 51.47 -14.57 34.93
N GLY A 1145 50.70 -14.37 33.86
CA GLY A 1145 50.92 -13.34 32.85
C GLY A 1145 50.59 -11.90 33.27
N ASP A 1146 49.94 -11.68 34.43
CA ASP A 1146 49.46 -10.37 34.91
C ASP A 1146 48.53 -9.67 33.90
N GLN A 1147 47.58 -10.41 33.32
CA GLN A 1147 46.64 -9.92 32.33
C GLN A 1147 45.21 -10.29 32.71
N TYR A 1148 44.33 -9.31 32.79
CA TYR A 1148 42.94 -9.49 33.18
C TYR A 1148 42.04 -8.70 32.24
N LEU A 1149 40.82 -9.18 32.04
CA LEU A 1149 39.78 -8.48 31.30
C LEU A 1149 38.61 -8.20 32.25
N VAL A 1150 38.36 -6.92 32.48
CA VAL A 1150 37.44 -6.46 33.53
C VAL A 1150 36.45 -5.46 32.95
N THR A 1151 35.21 -5.51 33.44
CA THR A 1151 34.21 -4.46 33.23
C THR A 1151 33.99 -3.71 34.53
N TYR A 1152 34.20 -2.40 34.53
CA TYR A 1152 34.00 -1.54 35.70
C TYR A 1152 32.69 -0.75 35.58
N LEU A 1153 31.94 -0.69 36.68
CA LEU A 1153 30.84 0.24 36.88
C LEU A 1153 31.31 1.35 37.82
N LEU A 1154 31.29 2.57 37.32
CA LEU A 1154 31.74 3.78 38.00
C LEU A 1154 30.54 4.68 38.24
N LYS A 1155 30.46 5.27 39.44
CA LYS A 1155 29.38 6.19 39.84
C LYS A 1155 29.95 7.57 40.11
N ARG A 1156 29.26 8.61 39.63
CA ARG A 1156 29.61 10.00 39.92
C ARG A 1156 29.57 10.27 41.43
N GLN A 1157 30.56 11.01 41.92
CA GLN A 1157 30.66 11.42 43.33
C GLN A 1157 29.66 12.52 43.71
#